data_AF-A0A7C4EP23-F1
#
_entry.id   AF-A0A7C4EP23-F1
#
_cell.length_a   1.000
_cell.length_b   1.000
_cell.length_c   1.000
_cell.angle_alpha   90.00
_cell.angle_beta   90.00
_cell.angle_gamma   90.00
#
_symmetry.space_group_name_H-M   'P 1'
#
loop_
_entity.id
_entity.type
_entity.pdbx_description
1 polymer ?
#
loop_
_entity_poly.entity_id
_entity_poly.type
_entity_poly.pdbx_seq_one_letter_code
_entity_poly.pdbx_strand_id
1 'polypeptide(L)'
;MEKHPQKKAILIVLIFSLFCLMVLYQTARSQTTEDGSMWEQVITQGFGNQNNCGIVALAEYKGQLYAMTRNEVQGAEIWRMKNDGSWEQVLFPGGQTNGVYGNPWLTCLWGRMIVFKDKLYCGFSSGHQGKVFDSTGCEIWRYDGTTWEPVISNKKDTEEQGVITGIAGCEADDGDTTARITDATKNWLPDQWAGGVLQITSGDGQYRQFDIISNTSDTLIIQQNEVAGNLSREYTICAAQHFKNPSPPFIEYDRGEVRVGDRYEIGTGTDENGFGDRWNKMIPAMVVFNDTLYVSTALNYDYGAQIWFTQDGDTWTVTQPSNSFGNFHTAEGYLDSKKPVSTSIPSLCVSSVSGAPSLYAGGTGTSGSRGGCSRMAKLTDSGWELIVDAGVDENDTGTNENGFGCGMDCDMWTGNWMPWSIADFNNKLYVGIQGLGGTRVLYTPSGGSEDGSWFYSVGGDSAMPNGFDGKKNVGMLFLVMYRNIAANLFVHDGELYAGLVTNYSPKLGVHAYELEGAPLWKTTDGITWVPVTSNGFGDKHIVSFDCFAQFNSSLYVGATKASGDGPEMLNPPEGAKLFRMVTAPKTPKPLFEKAASYEKIIPPHGDAADIYYPEDDNGTRSFPVALLLQGARIDKAYYAEYARQVARYGFIVVVPNHINLFSVPGFSEEGLFSEQQQVYDTLSFMTAENDNSTSPVCGRVDTETIVLLGHSFGAACALGAMQNTCEYPFCPKGATFTRPPQLKAAALCGINTRPYGNPFDKKIRPTHNQGMPLAIINGKNDENAKWWVTRKSYELIDDPPKLLVFIKGANHFAMCDINNPPGPTPQKHEPTLAQAVSIETAARWSALFL
;
A
#
# COMPACT_ATOMS: atom_id res chain seq x y z
N MET A 1 -48.55 -18.45 -30.90
CA MET A 1 -48.13 -17.20 -30.23
C MET A 1 -46.70 -17.39 -29.74
N GLU A 2 -45.76 -17.09 -30.63
CA GLU A 2 -44.33 -17.33 -30.48
C GLU A 2 -43.70 -16.39 -29.45
N LYS A 3 -42.96 -16.96 -28.50
CA LYS A 3 -42.15 -16.23 -27.54
C LYS A 3 -40.76 -16.05 -28.14
N HIS A 4 -40.35 -14.83 -28.45
CA HIS A 4 -39.02 -14.51 -28.98
C HIS A 4 -37.90 -14.75 -27.94
N PRO A 5 -37.02 -15.75 -28.13
CA PRO A 5 -35.88 -16.00 -27.24
C PRO A 5 -34.72 -15.00 -27.45
N GLN A 6 -34.67 -14.31 -28.59
CA GLN A 6 -33.59 -13.38 -28.94
C GLN A 6 -33.55 -12.11 -28.06
N LYS A 7 -34.69 -11.61 -27.56
CA LYS A 7 -34.71 -10.40 -26.73
C LYS A 7 -34.15 -10.61 -25.32
N LYS A 8 -34.26 -11.82 -24.75
CA LYS A 8 -33.64 -12.16 -23.45
C LYS A 8 -32.14 -12.37 -23.56
N ALA A 9 -31.66 -12.97 -24.66
CA ALA A 9 -30.23 -13.12 -24.91
C ALA A 9 -29.54 -11.77 -25.14
N ILE A 10 -30.16 -10.86 -25.91
CA ILE A 10 -29.63 -9.51 -26.14
C ILE A 10 -29.64 -8.66 -24.86
N LEU A 11 -30.67 -8.79 -24.01
CA LEU A 11 -30.72 -8.09 -22.72
C LEU A 11 -29.70 -8.63 -21.72
N ILE A 12 -29.45 -9.94 -21.68
CA ILE A 12 -28.42 -10.56 -20.83
C ILE A 12 -27.02 -10.17 -21.32
N VAL A 13 -26.78 -10.16 -22.64
CA VAL A 13 -25.50 -9.71 -23.22
C VAL A 13 -25.29 -8.21 -23.00
N LEU A 14 -26.30 -7.36 -23.13
CA LEU A 14 -26.20 -5.93 -22.81
C LEU A 14 -26.00 -5.67 -21.32
N ILE A 15 -26.63 -6.43 -20.43
CA ILE A 15 -26.41 -6.32 -18.97
C ILE A 15 -25.00 -6.81 -18.62
N PHE A 16 -24.50 -7.91 -19.21
CA PHE A 16 -23.11 -8.35 -19.03
C PHE A 16 -22.09 -7.38 -19.64
N SER A 17 -22.43 -6.74 -20.76
CA SER A 17 -21.58 -5.73 -21.41
C SER A 17 -21.55 -4.42 -20.62
N LEU A 18 -22.69 -3.99 -20.05
CA LEU A 18 -22.73 -2.85 -19.11
C LEU A 18 -22.07 -3.18 -17.77
N PHE A 19 -22.12 -4.43 -17.29
CA PHE A 19 -21.37 -4.86 -16.11
C PHE A 19 -19.87 -4.91 -16.39
N CYS A 20 -19.43 -5.39 -17.57
CA CYS A 20 -18.03 -5.32 -18.02
C CYS A 20 -17.55 -3.89 -18.26
N LEU A 21 -18.40 -2.98 -18.75
CA LEU A 21 -18.07 -1.54 -18.90
C LEU A 21 -18.10 -0.79 -17.56
N MET A 22 -18.90 -1.20 -16.58
CA MET A 22 -18.86 -0.65 -15.21
C MET A 22 -17.69 -1.19 -14.37
N VAL A 23 -17.12 -2.35 -14.73
CA VAL A 23 -15.94 -2.93 -14.05
C VAL A 23 -14.61 -2.38 -14.60
N LEU A 24 -14.61 -1.67 -15.73
CA LEU A 24 -13.39 -1.16 -16.37
C LEU A 24 -12.98 0.28 -16.01
N TYR A 25 -13.65 0.93 -15.06
CA TYR A 25 -13.18 2.21 -14.50
C TYR A 25 -13.40 2.24 -12.98
N GLN A 26 -12.71 1.38 -12.24
CA GLN A 26 -12.19 1.86 -10.95
C GLN A 26 -11.07 2.84 -11.30
N THR A 27 -11.41 4.11 -11.48
CA THR A 27 -10.40 5.17 -11.46
C THR A 27 -9.59 4.98 -10.17
N ALA A 28 -8.29 4.73 -10.30
CA ALA A 28 -7.36 4.63 -9.18
C ALA A 28 -7.65 5.78 -8.22
N ARG A 29 -8.22 5.46 -7.06
CA ARG A 29 -8.62 6.49 -6.10
C ARG A 29 -7.40 6.82 -5.29
N SER A 30 -6.72 7.90 -5.66
CA SER A 30 -5.68 8.47 -4.82
C SER A 30 -6.29 8.94 -3.50
N GLN A 31 -5.60 8.69 -2.40
CA GLN A 31 -5.97 9.18 -1.07
C GLN A 31 -4.82 9.96 -0.45
N THR A 32 -5.17 11.04 0.25
CA THR A 32 -4.22 11.80 1.07
C THR A 32 -4.07 11.12 2.42
N THR A 33 -2.83 10.89 2.83
CA THR A 33 -2.44 10.26 4.09
C THR A 33 -2.23 11.26 5.22
N GLU A 34 -1.93 10.78 6.43
CA GLU A 34 -1.79 11.60 7.64
C GLU A 34 -0.61 12.56 7.56
N ASP A 35 0.46 12.16 6.88
CA ASP A 35 1.64 12.98 6.57
C ASP A 35 1.44 13.93 5.38
N GLY A 36 0.25 13.94 4.76
CA GLY A 36 -0.07 14.75 3.59
C GLY A 36 0.43 14.18 2.25
N SER A 37 1.12 13.03 2.25
CA SER A 37 1.47 12.35 1.00
C SER A 37 0.21 11.79 0.31
N MET A 38 0.34 11.43 -0.97
CA MET A 38 -0.77 10.93 -1.78
C MET A 38 -0.43 9.53 -2.27
N TRP A 39 -1.37 8.60 -2.14
CA TRP A 39 -1.16 7.18 -2.46
C TRP A 39 -2.33 6.63 -3.25
N GLU A 40 -2.05 5.72 -4.17
CA GLU A 40 -3.09 4.99 -4.92
C GLU A 40 -2.83 3.50 -4.92
N GLN A 41 -3.91 2.72 -4.98
CA GLN A 41 -3.84 1.27 -5.22
C GLN A 41 -3.62 1.03 -6.73
N VAL A 42 -2.62 0.22 -7.08
CA VAL A 42 -2.18 0.03 -8.48
C VAL A 42 -2.49 -1.35 -9.06
N ILE A 43 -3.14 -2.23 -8.29
CA ILE A 43 -3.56 -3.56 -8.76
C ILE A 43 -5.04 -3.81 -8.44
N THR A 44 -5.69 -4.65 -9.25
CA THR A 44 -6.87 -5.38 -8.79
C THR A 44 -6.45 -6.31 -7.65
N GLN A 45 -7.28 -6.43 -6.61
CA GLN A 45 -6.91 -7.16 -5.41
C GLN A 45 -6.48 -8.60 -5.73
N GLY A 46 -5.30 -9.00 -5.23
CA GLY A 46 -4.67 -10.29 -5.51
C GLY A 46 -4.37 -10.56 -6.99
N PHE A 47 -4.23 -9.51 -7.81
CA PHE A 47 -4.14 -9.61 -9.28
C PHE A 47 -5.33 -10.34 -9.93
N GLY A 48 -6.49 -10.32 -9.26
CA GLY A 48 -7.70 -11.04 -9.68
C GLY A 48 -7.86 -12.44 -9.07
N ASN A 49 -6.84 -12.94 -8.36
CA ASN A 49 -6.89 -14.18 -7.60
C ASN A 49 -6.96 -13.88 -6.08
N GLN A 50 -8.06 -14.22 -5.41
CA GLN A 50 -8.23 -13.93 -3.98
C GLN A 50 -7.27 -14.74 -3.09
N ASN A 51 -6.75 -15.87 -3.57
CA ASN A 51 -5.78 -16.68 -2.84
C ASN A 51 -4.39 -16.03 -2.78
N ASN A 52 -4.10 -15.06 -3.65
CA ASN A 52 -2.93 -14.19 -3.52
C ASN A 52 -3.14 -13.24 -2.35
N CYS A 53 -2.85 -13.74 -1.14
CA CYS A 53 -3.18 -13.11 0.12
C CYS A 53 -2.10 -12.11 0.58
N GLY A 54 -0.90 -12.17 0.02
CA GLY A 54 0.18 -11.21 0.28
C GLY A 54 1.02 -10.88 -0.95
N ILE A 55 1.75 -9.77 -0.88
CA ILE A 55 2.83 -9.42 -1.81
C ILE A 55 4.11 -9.36 -0.98
N VAL A 56 5.01 -10.32 -1.18
CA VAL A 56 6.14 -10.58 -0.27
C VAL A 56 7.48 -10.07 -0.79
N ALA A 57 7.57 -9.79 -2.09
CA ALA A 57 8.75 -9.16 -2.68
C ALA A 57 8.37 -8.29 -3.87
N LEU A 58 9.16 -7.23 -4.07
CA LEU A 58 9.12 -6.34 -5.23
C LEU A 58 10.55 -6.13 -5.74
N ALA A 59 10.74 -6.11 -7.05
CA ALA A 59 12.04 -5.84 -7.65
C ALA A 59 11.88 -5.15 -9.01
N GLU A 60 12.75 -4.17 -9.29
CA GLU A 60 12.90 -3.63 -10.64
C GLU A 60 13.85 -4.54 -11.43
N TYR A 61 13.47 -4.85 -12.67
CA TYR A 61 14.32 -5.59 -13.59
C TYR A 61 14.00 -5.19 -15.04
N LYS A 62 15.02 -4.80 -15.80
CA LYS A 62 14.91 -4.41 -17.22
C LYS A 62 13.83 -3.36 -17.48
N GLY A 63 13.71 -2.37 -16.60
CA GLY A 63 12.78 -1.24 -16.71
C GLY A 63 11.34 -1.56 -16.31
N GLN A 64 11.10 -2.71 -15.67
CA GLN A 64 9.76 -3.14 -15.25
C GLN A 64 9.76 -3.52 -13.77
N LEU A 65 8.66 -3.26 -13.07
CA LEU A 65 8.46 -3.69 -11.69
C LEU A 65 7.87 -5.10 -11.66
N TYR A 66 8.47 -5.98 -10.88
CA TYR A 66 8.01 -7.34 -10.62
C TYR A 66 7.49 -7.46 -9.19
N ALA A 67 6.48 -8.31 -8.99
CA ALA A 67 5.87 -8.59 -7.70
C ALA A 67 5.72 -10.10 -7.49
N MET A 68 6.07 -10.59 -6.31
CA MET A 68 5.90 -11.98 -5.89
C MET A 68 4.74 -12.10 -4.90
N THR A 69 3.82 -13.03 -5.14
CA THR A 69 2.66 -13.25 -4.27
C THR A 69 2.92 -14.34 -3.23
N ARG A 70 2.27 -14.21 -2.07
CA ARG A 70 2.03 -15.32 -1.13
C ARG A 70 0.68 -15.93 -1.45
N ASN A 71 0.62 -17.24 -1.58
CA ASN A 71 -0.61 -17.98 -1.86
C ASN A 71 -0.51 -19.41 -1.32
N GLU A 72 -1.23 -19.67 -0.24
CA GLU A 72 -1.17 -20.96 0.49
C GLU A 72 -2.07 -22.04 -0.10
N VAL A 73 -2.88 -21.72 -1.13
CA VAL A 73 -3.85 -22.65 -1.70
C VAL A 73 -3.34 -23.21 -3.03
N GLN A 74 -2.72 -22.37 -3.85
CA GLN A 74 -2.34 -22.69 -5.23
C GLN A 74 -0.84 -22.48 -5.49
N GLY A 75 -0.07 -22.02 -4.50
CA GLY A 75 1.32 -21.66 -4.67
C GLY A 75 1.52 -20.24 -5.20
N ALA A 76 2.73 -19.72 -4.99
CA ALA A 76 3.11 -18.36 -5.32
C ALA A 76 3.10 -18.06 -6.83
N GLU A 77 2.97 -16.78 -7.17
CA GLU A 77 2.98 -16.28 -8.54
C GLU A 77 3.96 -15.11 -8.67
N ILE A 78 4.51 -14.89 -9.88
CA ILE A 78 5.28 -13.69 -10.23
C ILE A 78 4.48 -12.87 -11.24
N TRP A 79 4.37 -11.58 -10.97
CA TRP A 79 3.67 -10.60 -11.80
C TRP A 79 4.61 -9.50 -12.22
N ARG A 80 4.36 -8.90 -13.40
CA ARG A 80 5.14 -7.82 -13.96
C ARG A 80 4.25 -6.68 -14.43
N MET A 81 4.68 -5.46 -14.15
CA MET A 81 4.03 -4.25 -14.65
C MET A 81 4.47 -3.97 -16.10
N LYS A 82 3.49 -3.84 -17.00
CA LYS A 82 3.67 -3.41 -18.38
C LYS A 82 3.87 -1.89 -18.46
N ASN A 83 4.34 -1.43 -19.61
CA ASN A 83 4.55 0.00 -19.89
C ASN A 83 3.27 0.85 -19.80
N ASP A 84 2.10 0.24 -20.00
CA ASP A 84 0.79 0.88 -19.86
C ASP A 84 0.30 0.97 -18.40
N GLY A 85 1.09 0.48 -17.44
CA GLY A 85 0.77 0.44 -16.01
C GLY A 85 -0.09 -0.75 -15.58
N SER A 86 -0.58 -1.57 -16.51
CA SER A 86 -1.31 -2.81 -16.17
C SER A 86 -0.36 -3.96 -15.88
N TRP A 87 -0.86 -4.99 -15.20
CA TRP A 87 -0.07 -6.12 -14.72
C TRP A 87 -0.37 -7.40 -15.49
N GLU A 88 0.64 -8.24 -15.68
CA GLU A 88 0.53 -9.57 -16.27
C GLU A 88 1.36 -10.58 -15.47
N GLN A 89 0.91 -11.84 -15.43
CA GLN A 89 1.66 -12.91 -14.80
C GLN A 89 2.86 -13.29 -15.68
N VAL A 90 4.04 -13.43 -15.07
CA VAL A 90 5.26 -13.87 -15.75
C VAL A 90 5.22 -15.39 -15.83
N LEU A 91 4.92 -15.93 -17.01
CA LEU A 91 4.77 -17.37 -17.18
C LEU A 91 6.12 -18.07 -17.25
N PHE A 92 6.16 -19.30 -16.76
CA PHE A 92 7.24 -20.23 -17.05
C PHE A 92 7.05 -20.87 -18.45
N PRO A 93 8.14 -21.21 -19.18
CA PRO A 93 8.03 -21.76 -20.54
C PRO A 93 7.17 -23.03 -20.63
N GLY A 94 6.41 -23.17 -21.73
CA GLY A 94 5.69 -24.40 -22.09
C GLY A 94 4.36 -24.65 -21.37
N GLY A 95 3.85 -23.69 -20.59
CA GLY A 95 2.65 -23.91 -19.76
C GLY A 95 2.84 -25.03 -18.73
N GLN A 96 4.11 -25.37 -18.45
CA GLN A 96 4.46 -26.44 -17.54
C GLN A 96 4.08 -26.04 -16.12
N THR A 97 3.69 -27.02 -15.33
CA THR A 97 3.68 -26.96 -13.86
C THR A 97 5.13 -27.09 -13.41
N ASN A 98 5.90 -26.00 -13.49
CA ASN A 98 7.35 -25.95 -13.22
C ASN A 98 7.75 -26.30 -11.78
N GLY A 99 6.88 -26.94 -11.00
CA GLY A 99 7.06 -27.16 -9.57
C GLY A 99 6.75 -25.93 -8.72
N VAL A 100 6.60 -24.72 -9.31
CA VAL A 100 6.29 -23.50 -8.55
C VAL A 100 4.82 -23.10 -8.64
N TYR A 101 4.32 -22.76 -9.84
CA TYR A 101 2.93 -22.36 -10.01
C TYR A 101 2.00 -23.56 -9.94
N GLY A 102 0.93 -23.45 -9.15
CA GLY A 102 0.05 -24.58 -8.88
C GLY A 102 0.61 -25.56 -7.85
N ASN A 103 1.81 -25.32 -7.30
CA ASN A 103 2.35 -26.14 -6.21
C ASN A 103 1.94 -25.55 -4.85
N PRO A 104 1.00 -26.19 -4.13
CA PRO A 104 0.52 -25.69 -2.84
C PRO A 104 1.62 -25.68 -1.77
N TRP A 105 2.76 -26.34 -2.00
CA TRP A 105 3.88 -26.34 -1.06
C TRP A 105 4.80 -25.15 -1.20
N LEU A 106 4.84 -24.44 -2.34
CA LEU A 106 5.61 -23.20 -2.48
C LEU A 106 4.74 -21.98 -2.20
N THR A 107 4.33 -21.85 -0.94
CA THR A 107 3.38 -20.82 -0.47
C THR A 107 3.96 -19.40 -0.47
N CYS A 108 5.28 -19.28 -0.37
CA CYS A 108 6.03 -18.03 -0.22
C CYS A 108 5.57 -17.16 0.96
N LEU A 109 5.47 -17.75 2.16
CA LEU A 109 5.29 -16.97 3.40
C LEU A 109 6.36 -15.87 3.52
N TRP A 110 7.63 -16.23 3.31
CA TRP A 110 8.73 -15.30 3.04
C TRP A 110 9.23 -15.51 1.61
N GLY A 111 9.76 -14.47 0.99
CA GLY A 111 10.29 -14.56 -0.36
C GLY A 111 11.10 -13.32 -0.70
N ARG A 112 12.05 -13.47 -1.64
CA ARG A 112 12.92 -12.38 -2.06
C ARG A 112 13.18 -12.42 -3.55
N MET A 113 13.39 -11.22 -4.09
CA MET A 113 13.81 -11.02 -5.46
C MET A 113 14.98 -10.06 -5.51
N ILE A 114 15.98 -10.35 -6.33
CA ILE A 114 17.13 -9.48 -6.55
C ILE A 114 17.66 -9.65 -7.98
N VAL A 115 18.24 -8.60 -8.54
CA VAL A 115 18.95 -8.70 -9.82
C VAL A 115 20.41 -9.03 -9.56
N PHE A 116 20.91 -10.08 -10.20
CA PHE A 116 22.32 -10.47 -10.19
C PHE A 116 22.72 -10.99 -11.57
N LYS A 117 23.87 -10.54 -12.08
CA LYS A 117 24.42 -10.92 -13.40
C LYS A 117 23.38 -10.84 -14.54
N ASP A 118 22.65 -9.73 -14.63
CA ASP A 118 21.58 -9.46 -15.61
C ASP A 118 20.43 -10.49 -15.63
N LYS A 119 20.20 -11.17 -14.50
CA LYS A 119 19.04 -12.04 -14.30
C LYS A 119 18.30 -11.66 -13.02
N LEU A 120 16.99 -11.81 -13.01
CA LEU A 120 16.16 -11.66 -11.81
C LEU A 120 16.13 -12.99 -11.06
N TYR A 121 16.75 -13.05 -9.89
CA TYR A 121 16.70 -14.19 -8.98
C TYR A 121 15.46 -14.07 -8.09
N CYS A 122 14.76 -15.19 -7.93
CA CYS A 122 13.55 -15.31 -7.12
C CYS A 122 13.71 -16.48 -6.15
N GLY A 123 13.69 -16.19 -4.86
CA GLY A 123 13.69 -17.19 -3.79
C GLY A 123 12.27 -17.48 -3.33
N PHE A 124 11.83 -18.72 -3.54
CA PHE A 124 10.53 -19.25 -3.15
C PHE A 124 10.65 -20.02 -1.84
N SER A 125 9.69 -19.83 -0.95
CA SER A 125 9.66 -20.55 0.33
C SER A 125 8.60 -21.64 0.34
N SER A 126 8.90 -22.74 1.03
CA SER A 126 8.07 -23.92 1.13
C SER A 126 7.39 -24.11 2.49
N GLY A 127 6.23 -24.76 2.46
CA GLY A 127 5.50 -25.24 3.63
C GLY A 127 4.92 -24.13 4.51
N HIS A 128 4.49 -24.53 5.70
CA HIS A 128 3.93 -23.63 6.72
C HIS A 128 4.96 -23.29 7.82
N GLN A 129 4.66 -22.26 8.61
CA GLN A 129 5.48 -21.84 9.75
C GLN A 129 5.47 -22.87 10.89
N GLY A 130 6.61 -23.07 11.56
CA GLY A 130 6.74 -23.93 12.75
C GLY A 130 7.62 -25.18 12.55
N LYS A 131 7.61 -26.07 13.55
CA LYS A 131 8.52 -27.23 13.68
C LYS A 131 8.10 -28.51 12.96
N VAL A 132 6.90 -28.54 12.39
CA VAL A 132 6.50 -29.58 11.44
C VAL A 132 6.01 -28.89 10.17
N PHE A 133 5.51 -29.66 9.20
CA PHE A 133 4.87 -29.26 7.93
C PHE A 133 5.74 -29.45 6.72
N ASP A 134 5.25 -30.30 5.80
CA ASP A 134 5.32 -30.23 4.33
C ASP A 134 6.43 -29.37 3.73
N SER A 135 7.64 -29.54 4.25
CA SER A 135 8.77 -28.80 3.73
C SER A 135 9.28 -29.57 2.54
N THR A 136 9.20 -28.95 1.37
CA THR A 136 9.88 -29.44 0.19
C THR A 136 11.28 -28.83 0.06
N GLY A 137 11.70 -27.98 1.00
CA GLY A 137 12.87 -27.09 0.88
C GLY A 137 12.55 -25.86 0.03
N CYS A 138 13.22 -24.75 0.34
CA CYS A 138 13.13 -23.54 -0.49
C CYS A 138 13.73 -23.74 -1.88
N GLU A 139 13.29 -22.93 -2.83
CA GLU A 139 13.81 -22.96 -4.19
C GLU A 139 14.33 -21.60 -4.63
N ILE A 140 15.33 -21.59 -5.51
CA ILE A 140 15.83 -20.39 -6.18
C ILE A 140 15.76 -20.62 -7.69
N TRP A 141 15.08 -19.72 -8.37
CA TRP A 141 15.01 -19.67 -9.82
C TRP A 141 15.52 -18.31 -10.33
N ARG A 142 16.05 -18.26 -11.55
CA ARG A 142 16.47 -17.02 -12.19
C ARG A 142 15.83 -16.82 -13.56
N TYR A 143 15.50 -15.56 -13.87
CA TYR A 143 14.79 -15.16 -15.09
C TYR A 143 15.61 -14.18 -15.92
N ASP A 144 15.81 -14.48 -17.20
CA ASP A 144 16.61 -13.65 -18.11
C ASP A 144 15.81 -12.56 -18.85
N GLY A 145 14.49 -12.49 -18.61
CA GLY A 145 13.57 -11.61 -19.35
C GLY A 145 12.69 -12.34 -20.36
N THR A 146 13.01 -13.61 -20.64
CA THR A 146 12.32 -14.50 -21.58
C THR A 146 12.13 -15.92 -21.05
N THR A 147 13.12 -16.48 -20.37
CA THR A 147 13.13 -17.86 -19.88
C THR A 147 13.54 -17.93 -18.42
N TRP A 148 13.04 -18.98 -17.75
CA TRP A 148 13.36 -19.29 -16.36
C TRP A 148 14.32 -20.47 -16.30
N GLU A 149 15.28 -20.38 -15.38
CA GLU A 149 16.25 -21.44 -15.08
C GLU A 149 16.20 -21.77 -13.58
N PRO A 150 16.07 -23.05 -13.20
CA PRO A 150 16.26 -23.47 -11.81
C PRO A 150 17.73 -23.30 -11.41
N VAL A 151 17.95 -22.84 -10.19
CA VAL A 151 19.28 -22.65 -9.58
C VAL A 151 19.43 -23.58 -8.39
N ILE A 152 18.52 -23.48 -7.43
CA ILE A 152 18.38 -24.38 -6.27
C ILE A 152 16.98 -24.95 -6.38
N SER A 153 16.86 -26.14 -6.94
CA SER A 153 15.60 -26.82 -7.18
C SER A 153 15.89 -28.26 -7.63
N ASN A 154 15.05 -29.21 -7.23
CA ASN A 154 14.98 -30.57 -7.78
C ASN A 154 14.62 -30.63 -9.28
N LYS A 155 14.45 -29.47 -9.92
CA LYS A 155 14.31 -29.32 -11.38
C LYS A 155 15.58 -28.84 -12.04
N LYS A 156 16.66 -28.62 -11.28
CA LYS A 156 17.98 -28.31 -11.83
C LYS A 156 18.45 -29.43 -12.74
N ASP A 157 18.36 -30.64 -12.22
CA ASP A 157 18.60 -31.90 -12.89
C ASP A 157 17.80 -33.01 -12.19
N THR A 158 17.99 -34.24 -12.67
CA THR A 158 17.39 -35.43 -12.08
C THR A 158 18.42 -36.53 -12.24
N GLU A 159 19.01 -36.96 -11.14
CA GLU A 159 20.09 -37.94 -11.13
C GLU A 159 19.54 -39.36 -11.31
N GLU A 160 18.37 -39.64 -10.74
CA GLU A 160 17.67 -40.91 -10.93
C GLU A 160 16.15 -40.75 -10.82
N GLN A 161 15.40 -41.59 -11.52
CA GLN A 161 13.94 -41.66 -11.43
C GLN A 161 13.43 -43.08 -11.66
N GLY A 162 12.32 -43.44 -11.05
CA GLY A 162 11.79 -44.79 -11.17
C GLY A 162 10.35 -44.96 -10.74
N VAL A 163 9.96 -46.23 -10.59
CA VAL A 163 8.63 -46.64 -10.15
C VAL A 163 8.79 -47.59 -8.97
N ILE A 164 8.08 -47.33 -7.89
CA ILE A 164 8.11 -48.18 -6.71
C ILE A 164 7.50 -49.54 -7.06
N THR A 165 8.28 -50.62 -6.92
CA THR A 165 7.84 -52.01 -7.16
C THR A 165 7.59 -52.79 -5.86
N GLY A 166 8.12 -52.31 -4.73
CA GLY A 166 7.89 -52.89 -3.41
C GLY A 166 8.12 -51.87 -2.29
N ILE A 167 7.37 -52.01 -1.19
CA ILE A 167 7.52 -51.22 0.03
C ILE A 167 7.52 -52.17 1.23
N ALA A 168 8.39 -51.94 2.21
CA ALA A 168 8.44 -52.70 3.47
C ALA A 168 8.95 -51.83 4.64
N GLY A 169 8.60 -52.21 5.88
CA GLY A 169 9.06 -51.52 7.09
C GLY A 169 8.55 -50.08 7.20
N CYS A 170 7.28 -49.86 6.82
CA CYS A 170 6.69 -48.53 6.74
C CYS A 170 5.38 -48.43 7.53
N GLU A 171 5.22 -49.28 8.54
CA GLU A 171 4.00 -49.38 9.35
C GLU A 171 4.15 -48.55 10.62
N ALA A 172 3.03 -48.07 11.17
CA ALA A 172 3.06 -47.39 12.45
C ALA A 172 3.52 -48.35 13.56
N ASP A 173 4.45 -47.90 14.40
CA ASP A 173 4.98 -48.63 15.56
C ASP A 173 5.64 -49.99 15.23
N ASP A 174 6.20 -50.17 14.03
CA ASP A 174 6.94 -51.39 13.66
C ASP A 174 8.32 -51.53 14.34
N GLY A 175 8.76 -50.48 15.03
CA GLY A 175 10.01 -50.44 15.79
C GLY A 175 11.24 -50.02 14.99
N ASP A 176 11.10 -49.74 13.68
CA ASP A 176 12.15 -49.24 12.80
C ASP A 176 11.91 -47.79 12.41
N THR A 177 12.92 -46.93 12.51
CA THR A 177 12.79 -45.53 12.09
C THR A 177 12.85 -45.37 10.57
N THR A 178 13.28 -46.42 9.87
CA THR A 178 13.50 -46.42 8.42
C THR A 178 12.55 -47.35 7.68
N ALA A 179 12.22 -46.99 6.44
CA ALA A 179 11.47 -47.85 5.52
C ALA A 179 12.30 -48.25 4.30
N ARG A 180 11.81 -49.23 3.55
CA ARG A 180 12.45 -49.77 2.35
C ARG A 180 11.56 -49.54 1.14
N ILE A 181 12.11 -48.88 0.13
CA ILE A 181 11.50 -48.74 -1.20
C ILE A 181 12.33 -49.57 -2.19
N THR A 182 11.70 -50.51 -2.87
CA THR A 182 12.33 -51.35 -3.89
C THR A 182 11.87 -50.96 -5.29
N ASP A 183 12.83 -50.76 -6.19
CA ASP A 183 12.63 -50.66 -7.63
C ASP A 183 13.43 -51.78 -8.31
N ALA A 184 12.77 -52.92 -8.51
CA ALA A 184 13.37 -54.14 -9.08
C ALA A 184 13.84 -53.97 -10.54
N THR A 185 13.60 -52.80 -11.16
CA THR A 185 14.13 -52.47 -12.49
C THR A 185 15.55 -51.92 -12.43
N LYS A 186 16.06 -51.60 -11.23
CA LYS A 186 17.34 -50.93 -11.01
C LYS A 186 18.48 -51.90 -10.68
N ASN A 187 19.70 -51.40 -10.83
CA ASN A 187 20.94 -52.11 -10.49
C ASN A 187 22.03 -51.11 -10.08
N TRP A 188 21.78 -50.37 -9.00
CA TRP A 188 22.65 -49.37 -8.41
C TRP A 188 23.90 -49.97 -7.74
N LEU A 189 24.88 -49.12 -7.48
CA LEU A 189 25.98 -49.47 -6.60
C LEU A 189 25.53 -49.33 -5.14
N PRO A 190 26.09 -50.14 -4.21
CA PRO A 190 25.86 -49.94 -2.77
C PRO A 190 26.17 -48.49 -2.37
N ASP A 191 25.24 -47.89 -1.63
CA ASP A 191 25.33 -46.52 -1.09
C ASP A 191 25.57 -45.41 -2.14
N GLN A 192 25.25 -45.70 -3.41
CA GLN A 192 25.30 -44.71 -4.49
C GLN A 192 24.48 -43.44 -4.19
N TRP A 193 23.35 -43.58 -3.49
CA TRP A 193 22.37 -42.52 -3.24
C TRP A 193 22.30 -42.11 -1.77
N ALA A 194 23.18 -42.63 -0.92
CA ALA A 194 23.21 -42.30 0.51
C ALA A 194 23.48 -40.80 0.71
N GLY A 195 22.67 -40.14 1.56
CA GLY A 195 22.69 -38.71 1.79
C GLY A 195 21.90 -37.88 0.76
N GLY A 196 21.30 -38.51 -0.25
CA GLY A 196 20.37 -37.89 -1.18
C GLY A 196 18.94 -37.79 -0.64
N VAL A 197 18.05 -37.21 -1.45
CA VAL A 197 16.63 -37.08 -1.15
C VAL A 197 15.82 -37.86 -2.18
N LEU A 198 14.89 -38.70 -1.71
CA LEU A 198 13.86 -39.31 -2.54
C LEU A 198 12.60 -38.45 -2.49
N GLN A 199 12.10 -38.03 -3.65
CA GLN A 199 10.83 -37.32 -3.77
C GLN A 199 9.81 -38.14 -4.57
N ILE A 200 8.59 -38.24 -4.04
CA ILE A 200 7.46 -38.86 -4.73
C ILE A 200 6.85 -37.87 -5.74
N THR A 201 6.71 -38.30 -6.99
CA THR A 201 6.29 -37.43 -8.11
C THR A 201 4.91 -37.75 -8.66
N SER A 202 4.24 -38.79 -8.15
CA SER A 202 2.88 -39.15 -8.54
C SER A 202 2.07 -39.76 -7.39
N GLY A 203 0.77 -39.98 -7.63
CA GLY A 203 -0.11 -40.60 -6.65
C GLY A 203 -0.55 -39.64 -5.56
N ASP A 204 -1.21 -40.16 -4.53
CA ASP A 204 -1.71 -39.36 -3.40
C ASP A 204 -0.55 -38.81 -2.56
N GLY A 205 0.59 -39.52 -2.52
CA GLY A 205 1.82 -39.12 -1.84
C GLY A 205 2.70 -38.14 -2.59
N GLN A 206 2.24 -37.53 -3.69
CA GLN A 206 3.03 -36.55 -4.45
C GLN A 206 3.60 -35.45 -3.53
N TYR A 207 4.87 -35.08 -3.75
CA TYR A 207 5.68 -34.13 -2.98
C TYR A 207 6.21 -34.63 -1.64
N ARG A 208 5.90 -35.86 -1.22
CA ARG A 208 6.55 -36.44 -0.04
C ARG A 208 8.04 -36.63 -0.32
N GLN A 209 8.86 -36.19 0.63
CA GLN A 209 10.31 -36.28 0.59
C GLN A 209 10.81 -37.19 1.72
N PHE A 210 11.88 -37.92 1.44
CA PHE A 210 12.54 -38.81 2.40
C PHE A 210 14.05 -38.71 2.26
N ASP A 211 14.75 -38.73 3.39
CA ASP A 211 16.20 -38.80 3.42
C ASP A 211 16.63 -40.23 3.06
N ILE A 212 17.58 -40.39 2.13
CA ILE A 212 18.12 -41.69 1.75
C ILE A 212 19.30 -42.02 2.68
N ILE A 213 19.11 -42.99 3.56
CA ILE A 213 20.13 -43.40 4.54
C ILE A 213 21.19 -44.29 3.89
N SER A 214 20.78 -45.21 3.03
CA SER A 214 21.64 -46.15 2.30
C SER A 214 20.88 -46.79 1.15
N ASN A 215 21.57 -47.50 0.26
CA ASN A 215 20.91 -48.29 -0.78
C ASN A 215 21.68 -49.55 -1.17
N THR A 216 20.94 -50.57 -1.62
CA THR A 216 21.47 -51.74 -2.33
C THR A 216 21.35 -51.51 -3.85
N SER A 217 21.47 -52.57 -4.65
CA SER A 217 21.30 -52.51 -6.10
C SER A 217 19.90 -52.12 -6.57
N ASP A 218 18.88 -52.31 -5.75
CA ASP A 218 17.47 -52.09 -6.14
C ASP A 218 16.60 -51.55 -5.01
N THR A 219 17.14 -51.35 -3.82
CA THR A 219 16.37 -51.00 -2.63
C THR A 219 17.01 -49.81 -1.92
N LEU A 220 16.22 -48.77 -1.69
CA LEU A 220 16.56 -47.60 -0.88
C LEU A 220 16.10 -47.83 0.55
N ILE A 221 16.92 -47.45 1.51
CA ILE A 221 16.56 -47.32 2.92
C ILE A 221 16.33 -45.84 3.19
N ILE A 222 15.10 -45.49 3.56
CA ILE A 222 14.62 -44.09 3.63
C ILE A 222 14.14 -43.72 5.03
N GLN A 223 14.24 -42.43 5.38
CA GLN A 223 13.75 -41.88 6.65
C GLN A 223 12.89 -40.63 6.43
N GLN A 224 11.76 -40.55 7.12
CA GLN A 224 10.73 -39.54 6.85
C GLN A 224 10.95 -38.18 7.54
N ASN A 225 11.67 -38.08 8.67
CA ASN A 225 12.00 -36.86 9.44
C ASN A 225 11.09 -35.63 9.15
N GLU A 226 9.83 -35.69 9.53
CA GLU A 226 8.78 -34.67 9.35
C GLU A 226 8.70 -33.66 10.49
N VAL A 227 9.39 -33.95 11.60
CA VAL A 227 9.42 -33.07 12.77
C VAL A 227 10.82 -32.54 12.99
N ALA A 228 11.01 -31.25 12.67
CA ALA A 228 12.26 -30.56 12.92
C ALA A 228 12.43 -30.20 14.41
N GLY A 229 13.68 -30.20 14.87
CA GLY A 229 14.08 -29.78 16.21
C GLY A 229 13.64 -30.73 17.33
N ASN A 230 13.33 -31.99 17.01
CA ASN A 230 13.23 -33.08 17.98
C ASN A 230 13.51 -34.42 17.29
N LEU A 231 14.78 -34.85 17.25
CA LEU A 231 15.20 -36.06 16.53
C LEU A 231 14.91 -37.37 17.30
N SER A 232 14.03 -37.34 18.31
CA SER A 232 13.65 -38.56 19.04
C SER A 232 12.78 -39.47 18.16
N ARG A 233 13.38 -40.56 17.63
CA ARG A 233 12.76 -41.68 16.90
C ARG A 233 11.45 -41.34 16.19
N GLU A 234 11.55 -40.63 15.08
CA GLU A 234 10.46 -40.56 14.13
C GLU A 234 10.42 -41.84 13.27
N TYR A 235 9.24 -42.44 13.14
CA TYR A 235 9.02 -43.63 12.31
C TYR A 235 8.66 -43.22 10.89
N THR A 236 9.18 -43.96 9.91
CA THR A 236 8.82 -43.78 8.51
C THR A 236 7.53 -44.53 8.22
N ILE A 237 6.46 -43.81 7.90
CA ILE A 237 5.12 -44.36 7.71
C ILE A 237 4.63 -44.01 6.29
N CYS A 238 4.50 -45.02 5.43
CA CYS A 238 4.05 -44.79 4.05
C CYS A 238 2.54 -44.57 3.92
N ALA A 239 1.75 -45.02 4.91
CA ALA A 239 0.30 -44.79 4.96
C ALA A 239 -0.07 -43.30 4.90
N ALA A 240 -1.33 -43.00 4.56
CA ALA A 240 -1.86 -41.64 4.70
C ALA A 240 -1.88 -41.24 6.19
N GLN A 241 -1.54 -39.98 6.47
CA GLN A 241 -1.37 -39.48 7.84
C GLN A 241 -1.95 -38.08 8.00
N HIS A 242 -2.55 -37.86 9.17
CA HIS A 242 -2.98 -36.54 9.61
C HIS A 242 -2.00 -36.02 10.67
N PHE A 243 -1.39 -34.86 10.41
CA PHE A 243 -0.40 -34.25 11.27
C PHE A 243 -0.96 -33.03 11.98
N LYS A 244 -0.58 -32.89 13.25
CA LYS A 244 -0.86 -31.70 14.07
C LYS A 244 0.48 -31.11 14.49
N ASN A 245 0.68 -29.82 14.25
CA ASN A 245 1.91 -29.17 14.69
C ASN A 245 1.99 -29.14 16.21
N PRO A 246 3.16 -29.40 16.82
CA PRO A 246 3.37 -29.16 18.24
C PRO A 246 3.48 -27.66 18.60
N SER A 247 3.96 -26.80 17.68
CA SER A 247 4.07 -25.36 17.94
C SER A 247 4.18 -24.52 16.65
N PRO A 248 3.20 -23.66 16.33
CA PRO A 248 1.93 -23.50 17.05
C PRO A 248 1.00 -24.72 16.91
N PRO A 249 0.25 -25.11 17.97
CA PRO A 249 -0.42 -26.41 18.07
C PRO A 249 -1.62 -26.64 17.14
N PHE A 250 -1.94 -25.64 16.33
CA PHE A 250 -3.26 -25.47 15.75
C PHE A 250 -3.27 -25.49 14.22
N ILE A 251 -2.11 -25.66 13.60
CA ILE A 251 -2.00 -25.91 12.17
C ILE A 251 -2.01 -27.45 12.01
N GLU A 252 -2.86 -27.95 11.12
CA GLU A 252 -3.06 -29.39 10.86
C GLU A 252 -3.15 -29.63 9.35
N TYR A 253 -2.72 -30.80 8.89
CA TYR A 253 -2.70 -31.15 7.47
C TYR A 253 -2.78 -32.66 7.25
N ASP A 254 -3.28 -33.04 6.08
CA ASP A 254 -3.34 -34.43 5.64
C ASP A 254 -2.28 -34.67 4.57
N ARG A 255 -1.67 -35.85 4.62
CA ARG A 255 -0.80 -36.33 3.56
C ARG A 255 -1.27 -37.65 3.00
N GLY A 256 -1.12 -37.77 1.70
CA GLY A 256 -1.45 -38.99 0.99
C GLY A 256 -0.44 -40.10 1.21
N GLU A 257 -0.91 -41.30 0.90
CA GLU A 257 -0.15 -42.54 1.02
C GLU A 257 0.88 -42.67 -0.12
N VAL A 258 2.02 -43.31 0.17
CA VAL A 258 2.98 -43.78 -0.83
C VAL A 258 2.72 -45.27 -1.06
N ARG A 259 2.51 -45.65 -2.33
CA ARG A 259 2.12 -47.01 -2.74
C ARG A 259 3.04 -47.57 -3.82
N VAL A 260 3.01 -48.89 -3.96
CA VAL A 260 3.56 -49.58 -5.13
C VAL A 260 2.88 -49.05 -6.39
N GLY A 261 3.69 -48.67 -7.39
CA GLY A 261 3.24 -48.02 -8.63
C GLY A 261 3.46 -46.50 -8.65
N ASP A 262 3.74 -45.87 -7.51
CA ASP A 262 4.09 -44.45 -7.48
C ASP A 262 5.46 -44.22 -8.13
N ARG A 263 5.59 -43.07 -8.80
CA ARG A 263 6.84 -42.60 -9.38
C ARG A 263 7.63 -41.80 -8.36
N TYR A 264 8.95 -41.87 -8.45
CA TYR A 264 9.87 -41.11 -7.63
C TYR A 264 11.01 -40.53 -8.47
N GLU A 265 11.64 -39.50 -7.94
CA GLU A 265 12.93 -38.95 -8.37
C GLU A 265 13.90 -38.93 -7.19
N ILE A 266 15.20 -39.04 -7.46
CA ILE A 266 16.29 -38.90 -6.49
C ILE A 266 17.13 -37.71 -6.90
N GLY A 267 17.39 -36.85 -5.92
CA GLY A 267 18.28 -35.68 -6.03
C GLY A 267 19.43 -35.74 -5.04
N THR A 268 20.59 -35.19 -5.41
CA THR A 268 21.80 -35.16 -4.57
C THR A 268 22.54 -33.83 -4.68
N GLY A 269 23.24 -33.45 -3.60
CA GLY A 269 24.06 -32.25 -3.61
C GLY A 269 23.32 -30.98 -3.19
N THR A 270 23.93 -29.83 -3.45
CA THR A 270 23.50 -28.54 -2.89
C THR A 270 22.64 -27.71 -3.83
N ASP A 271 22.43 -28.18 -5.04
CA ASP A 271 21.51 -27.62 -6.02
C ASP A 271 20.08 -28.15 -5.89
N GLU A 272 19.88 -29.14 -5.02
CA GLU A 272 18.57 -29.60 -4.58
C GLU A 272 17.84 -28.58 -3.71
N ASN A 273 16.51 -28.74 -3.60
CA ASN A 273 15.68 -27.88 -2.76
C ASN A 273 16.28 -27.70 -1.35
N GLY A 274 16.27 -26.46 -0.86
CA GLY A 274 16.84 -26.12 0.44
C GLY A 274 18.36 -26.29 0.52
N PHE A 275 19.07 -26.29 -0.61
CA PHE A 275 20.49 -26.63 -0.69
C PHE A 275 20.82 -28.07 -0.25
N GLY A 276 19.95 -29.01 -0.59
CA GLY A 276 20.03 -30.40 -0.14
C GLY A 276 19.54 -30.64 1.29
N ASP A 277 19.09 -29.59 1.98
CA ASP A 277 18.46 -29.67 3.28
C ASP A 277 17.04 -29.12 3.21
N ARG A 278 16.05 -30.01 3.18
CA ARG A 278 14.62 -29.64 3.11
C ARG A 278 14.15 -28.76 4.28
N TRP A 279 14.89 -28.68 5.38
CA TRP A 279 14.58 -27.80 6.50
C TRP A 279 15.04 -26.36 6.32
N ASN A 280 15.84 -26.06 5.29
CA ASN A 280 15.94 -24.72 4.77
C ASN A 280 14.64 -24.38 4.02
N LYS A 281 13.59 -24.04 4.77
CA LYS A 281 12.24 -23.85 4.22
C LYS A 281 12.09 -22.54 3.44
N MET A 282 12.93 -21.55 3.71
CA MET A 282 12.70 -20.18 3.24
C MET A 282 13.95 -19.46 2.76
N ILE A 283 13.77 -18.53 1.82
CA ILE A 283 14.76 -17.53 1.39
C ILE A 283 14.31 -16.12 1.81
N PRO A 284 14.59 -15.68 3.05
CA PRO A 284 14.11 -14.39 3.55
C PRO A 284 15.01 -13.19 3.21
N ALA A 285 16.27 -13.40 2.79
CA ALA A 285 17.15 -12.30 2.36
C ALA A 285 18.02 -12.69 1.18
N MET A 286 18.21 -11.73 0.27
CA MET A 286 19.20 -11.77 -0.80
C MET A 286 19.89 -10.41 -0.89
N VAL A 287 21.22 -10.38 -0.93
CA VAL A 287 22.02 -9.15 -1.02
C VAL A 287 23.21 -9.37 -1.93
N VAL A 288 23.51 -8.40 -2.79
CA VAL A 288 24.77 -8.38 -3.55
C VAL A 288 25.79 -7.53 -2.79
N PHE A 289 26.95 -8.10 -2.53
CA PHE A 289 28.09 -7.43 -1.88
C PHE A 289 29.39 -7.88 -2.55
N ASN A 290 30.24 -6.95 -2.97
CA ASN A 290 31.51 -7.24 -3.66
C ASN A 290 31.35 -8.25 -4.82
N ASP A 291 30.45 -7.95 -5.77
CA ASP A 291 30.13 -8.80 -6.94
C ASP A 291 29.70 -10.24 -6.62
N THR A 292 29.33 -10.48 -5.37
CA THR A 292 28.92 -11.79 -4.84
C THR A 292 27.48 -11.69 -4.36
N LEU A 293 26.63 -12.63 -4.77
CA LEU A 293 25.27 -12.75 -4.25
C LEU A 293 25.29 -13.60 -2.99
N TYR A 294 24.77 -13.06 -1.88
CA TYR A 294 24.55 -13.75 -0.62
C TYR A 294 23.07 -14.00 -0.41
N VAL A 295 22.73 -15.18 0.08
CA VAL A 295 21.36 -15.62 0.33
C VAL A 295 21.30 -16.31 1.69
N SER A 296 20.34 -15.92 2.53
CA SER A 296 20.11 -16.56 3.82
C SER A 296 18.99 -17.60 3.75
N THR A 297 19.01 -18.56 4.68
CA THR A 297 17.91 -19.51 4.89
C THR A 297 17.17 -19.24 6.19
N ALA A 298 15.96 -19.81 6.33
CA ALA A 298 15.21 -19.74 7.58
C ALA A 298 14.32 -20.94 7.85
N LEU A 299 13.90 -21.03 9.13
CA LEU A 299 13.12 -22.11 9.73
C LEU A 299 13.80 -23.48 9.71
N ASN A 300 15.13 -23.50 9.76
CA ASN A 300 15.89 -24.72 9.95
C ASN A 300 16.06 -24.97 11.45
N TYR A 301 15.18 -25.79 12.01
CA TYR A 301 15.18 -26.12 13.44
C TYR A 301 16.13 -27.26 13.81
N ASP A 302 16.60 -28.04 12.83
CA ASP A 302 17.53 -29.16 13.06
C ASP A 302 18.95 -28.65 13.21
N TYR A 303 19.44 -27.95 12.20
CA TYR A 303 20.83 -27.58 12.07
C TYR A 303 21.08 -26.09 12.29
N GLY A 304 20.04 -25.26 12.13
CA GLY A 304 20.12 -23.80 12.19
C GLY A 304 20.20 -23.17 10.80
N ALA A 305 19.87 -21.88 10.72
CA ALA A 305 19.89 -21.15 9.47
C ALA A 305 21.31 -20.97 8.93
N GLN A 306 21.41 -20.88 7.61
CA GLN A 306 22.64 -20.81 6.85
C GLN A 306 22.69 -19.53 6.02
N ILE A 307 23.90 -19.16 5.59
CA ILE A 307 24.09 -18.13 4.56
C ILE A 307 24.98 -18.70 3.48
N TRP A 308 24.46 -18.71 2.26
CA TRP A 308 25.11 -19.20 1.04
C TRP A 308 25.54 -18.04 0.17
N PHE A 309 26.56 -18.24 -0.66
CA PHE A 309 26.99 -17.23 -1.61
C PHE A 309 27.41 -17.83 -2.95
N THR A 310 27.36 -16.99 -3.98
CA THR A 310 27.82 -17.31 -5.34
C THR A 310 28.40 -16.07 -6.02
N GLN A 311 29.45 -16.27 -6.82
CA GLN A 311 30.09 -15.20 -7.61
C GLN A 311 29.68 -15.24 -9.09
N ASP A 312 29.25 -16.40 -9.57
CA ASP A 312 28.89 -16.67 -10.97
C ASP A 312 27.39 -16.91 -11.15
N GLY A 313 26.68 -17.28 -10.07
CA GLY A 313 25.27 -17.63 -10.10
C GLY A 313 24.99 -19.12 -10.30
N ASP A 314 26.03 -19.94 -10.44
CA ASP A 314 25.96 -21.38 -10.74
C ASP A 314 26.64 -22.21 -9.62
N THR A 315 27.78 -21.77 -9.13
CA THR A 315 28.52 -22.42 -8.03
C THR A 315 28.15 -21.76 -6.71
N TRP A 316 27.60 -22.54 -5.78
CA TRP A 316 27.17 -22.05 -4.47
C TRP A 316 28.05 -22.61 -3.36
N THR A 317 28.37 -21.77 -2.38
CA THR A 317 29.19 -22.14 -1.22
C THR A 317 28.56 -21.59 0.04
N VAL A 318 28.51 -22.41 1.10
CA VAL A 318 28.06 -21.97 2.42
C VAL A 318 29.17 -21.16 3.09
N THR A 319 28.81 -20.02 3.68
CA THR A 319 29.72 -19.23 4.51
C THR A 319 30.11 -19.98 5.79
N GLN A 320 31.15 -19.52 6.50
CA GLN A 320 31.57 -20.12 7.76
C GLN A 320 31.32 -19.18 8.94
N PRO A 321 30.96 -19.69 10.13
CA PRO A 321 30.48 -21.06 10.37
C PRO A 321 29.19 -21.34 9.61
N SER A 322 29.00 -22.59 9.16
CA SER A 322 27.93 -22.93 8.20
C SER A 322 26.51 -22.68 8.71
N ASN A 323 26.26 -22.98 9.99
CA ASN A 323 24.91 -22.95 10.55
C ASN A 323 24.88 -22.14 11.84
N SER A 324 23.79 -21.39 12.06
CA SER A 324 23.48 -20.68 13.31
C SER A 324 24.63 -19.75 13.79
N PHE A 325 25.43 -19.21 12.86
CA PHE A 325 26.67 -18.47 13.17
C PHE A 325 27.64 -19.22 14.10
N GLY A 326 27.59 -20.55 14.14
CA GLY A 326 28.38 -21.38 15.06
C GLY A 326 27.84 -21.41 16.50
N ASN A 327 26.63 -20.90 16.74
CA ASN A 327 26.05 -20.69 18.05
C ASN A 327 24.96 -21.73 18.39
N PHE A 328 25.16 -22.51 19.45
CA PHE A 328 24.27 -23.62 19.83
C PHE A 328 24.04 -23.69 21.35
N HIS A 329 22.82 -24.07 21.74
CA HIS A 329 22.52 -24.53 23.08
C HIS A 329 22.92 -25.99 23.26
N THR A 330 23.25 -26.37 24.50
CA THR A 330 23.37 -27.78 24.88
C THR A 330 21.99 -28.35 25.16
N ALA A 331 21.55 -29.35 24.39
CA ALA A 331 20.23 -29.95 24.54
C ALA A 331 20.23 -31.45 24.19
N GLU A 332 19.84 -32.31 25.13
CA GLU A 332 19.65 -33.74 24.90
C GLU A 332 18.48 -33.96 23.91
N GLY A 333 18.66 -34.83 22.91
CA GLY A 333 17.67 -35.10 21.86
C GLY A 333 17.88 -34.36 20.53
N TYR A 334 18.88 -33.47 20.45
CA TYR A 334 19.39 -32.91 19.19
C TYR A 334 20.64 -33.65 18.72
N LEU A 335 20.93 -33.56 17.42
CA LEU A 335 22.16 -34.12 16.85
C LEU A 335 23.38 -33.49 17.56
N ASP A 336 24.32 -34.34 17.99
CA ASP A 336 25.48 -33.96 18.80
C ASP A 336 25.16 -33.15 20.06
N SER A 337 23.93 -33.23 20.57
CA SER A 337 23.40 -32.39 21.66
C SER A 337 23.46 -30.88 21.39
N LYS A 338 23.43 -30.47 20.11
CA LYS A 338 23.52 -29.07 19.67
C LYS A 338 22.19 -28.59 19.11
N LYS A 339 21.46 -27.79 19.89
CA LYS A 339 20.27 -27.08 19.41
C LYS A 339 20.66 -25.71 18.85
N PRO A 340 20.32 -25.35 17.60
CA PRO A 340 20.70 -24.06 17.02
C PRO A 340 20.07 -22.88 17.77
N VAL A 341 20.86 -21.85 18.06
CA VAL A 341 20.35 -20.59 18.62
C VAL A 341 19.57 -19.82 17.55
N SER A 342 20.13 -19.70 16.34
CA SER A 342 19.53 -19.00 15.21
C SER A 342 19.03 -19.97 14.16
N THR A 343 17.73 -20.24 14.20
CA THR A 343 17.01 -21.08 13.24
C THR A 343 16.57 -20.32 11.99
N SER A 344 16.63 -18.99 12.02
CA SER A 344 16.30 -18.12 10.90
C SER A 344 17.25 -16.93 10.84
N ILE A 345 17.65 -16.56 9.61
CA ILE A 345 18.41 -15.34 9.32
C ILE A 345 17.56 -14.48 8.37
N PRO A 346 16.64 -13.65 8.87
CA PRO A 346 15.61 -13.03 8.04
C PRO A 346 16.07 -11.84 7.21
N SER A 347 17.20 -11.24 7.55
CA SER A 347 17.67 -10.02 6.91
C SER A 347 19.18 -9.97 6.84
N LEU A 348 19.67 -9.49 5.70
CA LEU A 348 21.05 -9.15 5.42
C LEU A 348 21.12 -7.68 5.02
N CYS A 349 22.18 -6.96 5.40
CA CYS A 349 22.35 -5.56 5.05
C CYS A 349 23.83 -5.22 4.89
N VAL A 350 24.18 -4.51 3.80
CA VAL A 350 25.50 -3.92 3.65
C VAL A 350 25.50 -2.55 4.33
N SER A 351 26.47 -2.31 5.21
CA SER A 351 26.61 -1.04 5.90
C SER A 351 28.08 -0.70 6.16
N SER A 352 28.37 0.60 6.24
CA SER A 352 29.71 1.12 6.53
C SER A 352 29.86 1.66 7.96
N VAL A 353 28.92 1.34 8.87
CA VAL A 353 28.95 1.84 10.26
C VAL A 353 30.23 1.50 11.03
N SER A 354 30.92 0.42 10.66
CA SER A 354 32.20 0.04 11.26
C SER A 354 33.43 0.64 10.53
N GLY A 355 33.22 1.66 9.71
CA GLY A 355 34.27 2.39 8.98
C GLY A 355 34.55 1.89 7.55
N ALA A 356 34.20 0.64 7.23
CA ALA A 356 34.28 0.08 5.88
C ALA A 356 33.01 -0.74 5.57
N PRO A 357 32.57 -0.82 4.29
CA PRO A 357 31.43 -1.63 3.90
C PRO A 357 31.61 -3.09 4.37
N SER A 358 30.67 -3.57 5.16
CA SER A 358 30.62 -4.95 5.65
C SER A 358 29.20 -5.47 5.55
N LEU A 359 29.06 -6.80 5.49
CA LEU A 359 27.76 -7.45 5.49
C LEU A 359 27.35 -7.77 6.93
N TYR A 360 26.13 -7.37 7.31
CA TYR A 360 25.52 -7.63 8.61
C TYR A 360 24.33 -8.58 8.44
N ALA A 361 24.14 -9.45 9.42
CA ALA A 361 23.05 -10.42 9.44
C ALA A 361 22.37 -10.44 10.81
N GLY A 362 21.04 -10.56 10.80
CA GLY A 362 20.25 -10.78 12.00
C GLY A 362 19.87 -12.25 12.13
N GLY A 363 19.96 -12.82 13.34
CA GLY A 363 19.55 -14.19 13.64
C GLY A 363 18.46 -14.25 14.69
N THR A 364 17.53 -15.21 14.60
CA THR A 364 16.58 -15.49 15.68
C THR A 364 17.28 -15.89 16.97
N GLY A 365 16.61 -15.66 18.10
CA GLY A 365 16.88 -16.33 19.36
C GLY A 365 15.95 -17.51 19.58
N THR A 366 16.48 -18.65 20.00
CA THR A 366 15.67 -19.77 20.51
C THR A 366 15.96 -20.04 21.98
N SER A 367 14.99 -20.57 22.71
CA SER A 367 15.14 -20.80 24.14
C SER A 367 16.16 -21.90 24.43
N GLY A 368 17.06 -21.69 25.38
CA GLY A 368 18.03 -22.70 25.82
C GLY A 368 19.14 -22.10 26.67
N SER A 369 20.23 -22.85 26.85
CA SER A 369 21.35 -22.50 27.75
C SER A 369 22.14 -21.24 27.38
N ARG A 370 21.81 -20.57 26.27
CA ARG A 370 22.45 -19.33 25.77
C ARG A 370 21.47 -18.15 25.71
N GLY A 371 20.28 -18.28 26.29
CA GLY A 371 19.21 -17.26 26.24
C GLY A 371 18.44 -17.26 24.91
N GLY A 372 17.21 -16.73 24.92
CA GLY A 372 16.28 -16.79 23.79
C GLY A 372 16.16 -15.53 22.92
N CYS A 373 17.13 -14.63 23.06
CA CYS A 373 17.07 -13.29 22.49
C CYS A 373 17.72 -13.21 21.09
N SER A 374 17.40 -12.18 20.32
CA SER A 374 17.86 -12.01 18.93
C SER A 374 19.38 -11.85 18.80
N ARG A 375 19.98 -12.28 17.67
CA ARG A 375 21.42 -12.21 17.42
C ARG A 375 21.75 -11.25 16.29
N MET A 376 22.92 -10.61 16.35
CA MET A 376 23.51 -9.90 15.21
C MET A 376 24.91 -10.43 14.94
N ALA A 377 25.24 -10.56 13.66
CA ALA A 377 26.56 -10.97 13.18
C ALA A 377 27.05 -10.02 12.10
N LYS A 378 28.38 -9.94 11.96
CA LYS A 378 29.10 -9.22 10.92
C LYS A 378 29.99 -10.20 10.16
N LEU A 379 30.03 -10.09 8.84
CA LEU A 379 30.95 -10.85 8.01
C LEU A 379 32.34 -10.22 8.05
N THR A 380 33.35 -11.03 8.36
CA THR A 380 34.77 -10.69 8.37
C THR A 380 35.55 -11.65 7.45
N ASP A 381 36.87 -11.45 7.32
CA ASP A 381 37.74 -12.34 6.55
C ASP A 381 37.78 -13.77 7.11
N SER A 382 37.51 -13.94 8.42
CA SER A 382 37.42 -15.23 9.11
C SER A 382 36.04 -15.90 9.01
N GLY A 383 35.04 -15.19 8.48
CA GLY A 383 33.65 -15.65 8.42
C GLY A 383 32.71 -14.78 9.27
N TRP A 384 31.58 -15.34 9.68
CA TRP A 384 30.60 -14.63 10.49
C TRP A 384 31.04 -14.56 11.95
N GLU A 385 31.11 -13.34 12.46
CA GLU A 385 31.39 -13.03 13.86
C GLU A 385 30.14 -12.44 14.51
N LEU A 386 29.72 -13.02 15.63
CA LEU A 386 28.65 -12.46 16.44
C LEU A 386 29.12 -11.13 17.06
N ILE A 387 28.26 -10.12 16.99
CA ILE A 387 28.46 -8.81 17.61
C ILE A 387 27.41 -8.50 18.68
N VAL A 388 26.33 -9.28 18.73
CA VAL A 388 25.28 -9.21 19.76
C VAL A 388 24.94 -10.65 20.15
N ASP A 389 25.53 -11.15 21.24
CA ASP A 389 25.34 -12.48 21.83
C ASP A 389 25.90 -12.51 23.26
N ALA A 390 25.37 -13.40 24.11
CA ALA A 390 25.82 -13.59 25.49
C ALA A 390 27.32 -13.99 25.62
N GLY A 391 27.89 -14.65 24.63
CA GLY A 391 29.31 -15.03 24.62
C GLY A 391 30.25 -13.97 24.06
N VAL A 392 29.73 -12.85 23.57
CA VAL A 392 30.51 -11.71 23.06
C VAL A 392 30.61 -10.63 24.13
N ASP A 393 29.56 -10.47 24.93
CA ASP A 393 29.48 -9.56 26.05
C ASP A 393 28.94 -10.30 27.28
N GLU A 394 29.83 -10.62 28.21
CA GLU A 394 29.53 -11.44 29.40
C GLU A 394 28.88 -10.64 30.55
N ASN A 395 28.74 -9.32 30.40
CA ASN A 395 28.16 -8.45 31.41
C ASN A 395 26.63 -8.28 31.19
N ASP A 396 25.95 -7.67 32.17
CA ASP A 396 24.50 -7.41 32.13
C ASP A 396 24.18 -5.90 31.94
N THR A 397 25.06 -5.13 31.27
CA THR A 397 24.93 -3.68 31.09
C THR A 397 24.90 -3.23 29.63
N GLY A 398 23.83 -2.53 29.24
CA GLY A 398 23.71 -1.90 27.92
C GLY A 398 22.40 -2.23 27.21
N THR A 399 22.40 -2.35 25.88
CA THR A 399 21.22 -2.81 25.09
C THR A 399 21.53 -4.04 24.25
N ASN A 400 22.78 -4.50 24.18
CA ASN A 400 23.27 -5.59 23.33
C ASN A 400 23.35 -6.94 24.07
N GLU A 401 22.94 -6.98 25.33
CA GLU A 401 23.21 -8.08 26.26
C GLU A 401 22.32 -9.27 25.92
N ASN A 402 22.88 -10.47 26.07
CA ASN A 402 22.16 -11.75 25.89
C ASN A 402 21.39 -11.89 24.56
N GLY A 403 21.67 -11.03 23.57
CA GLY A 403 20.93 -10.92 22.32
C GLY A 403 19.87 -9.80 22.25
N PHE A 404 20.27 -8.54 22.41
CA PHE A 404 19.33 -7.41 22.54
C PHE A 404 18.31 -7.56 23.71
N GLY A 405 18.68 -7.89 24.95
CA GLY A 405 17.69 -8.07 26.03
C GLY A 405 18.18 -7.85 27.46
N CYS A 406 17.24 -7.53 28.35
CA CYS A 406 17.46 -7.26 29.78
C CYS A 406 17.65 -8.52 30.65
N GLY A 407 18.20 -9.60 30.10
CA GLY A 407 18.47 -10.88 30.79
C GLY A 407 18.23 -12.13 29.93
N MET A 408 18.46 -13.33 30.51
CA MET A 408 18.33 -14.63 29.83
C MET A 408 16.89 -15.08 29.52
N ASP A 409 15.87 -14.44 30.11
CA ASP A 409 14.45 -14.83 30.01
C ASP A 409 13.74 -14.30 28.74
N CYS A 410 14.50 -13.70 27.82
CA CYS A 410 13.99 -13.17 26.58
C CYS A 410 13.43 -14.27 25.66
N ASP A 411 12.19 -14.09 25.19
CA ASP A 411 11.52 -14.97 24.23
C ASP A 411 10.59 -14.20 23.28
N MET A 412 9.88 -14.94 22.41
CA MET A 412 8.90 -14.38 21.48
C MET A 412 7.79 -13.57 22.17
N TRP A 413 7.48 -13.85 23.44
CA TRP A 413 6.38 -13.20 24.18
C TRP A 413 6.80 -11.92 24.87
N THR A 414 8.03 -11.85 25.35
CA THR A 414 8.46 -10.83 26.32
C THR A 414 9.65 -10.00 25.85
N GLY A 415 10.38 -10.43 24.80
CA GLY A 415 11.70 -9.92 24.47
C GLY A 415 11.90 -9.47 23.02
N ASN A 416 13.16 -9.12 22.71
CA ASN A 416 13.65 -8.88 21.36
C ASN A 416 13.98 -10.24 20.73
N TRP A 417 13.01 -10.83 20.04
CA TRP A 417 13.11 -12.23 19.65
C TRP A 417 13.87 -12.44 18.33
N MET A 418 13.63 -11.57 17.35
CA MET A 418 14.15 -11.75 16.00
C MET A 418 14.43 -10.40 15.32
N PRO A 419 15.63 -10.19 14.74
CA PRO A 419 15.92 -9.01 13.93
C PRO A 419 15.24 -9.15 12.57
N TRP A 420 13.99 -8.73 12.50
CA TRP A 420 13.07 -8.93 11.38
C TRP A 420 13.53 -8.28 10.08
N SER A 421 14.05 -7.05 10.16
CA SER A 421 14.56 -6.33 9.00
C SER A 421 15.72 -5.42 9.40
N ILE A 422 16.64 -5.16 8.47
CA ILE A 422 17.83 -4.36 8.70
C ILE A 422 17.97 -3.35 7.55
N ALA A 423 18.26 -2.09 7.87
CA ALA A 423 18.46 -1.03 6.89
C ALA A 423 19.66 -0.14 7.26
N ASP A 424 20.44 0.26 6.27
CA ASP A 424 21.46 1.31 6.41
C ASP A 424 20.82 2.68 6.11
N PHE A 425 20.86 3.60 7.07
CA PHE A 425 20.24 4.91 6.94
C PHE A 425 21.03 5.95 7.75
N ASN A 426 21.32 7.12 7.15
CA ASN A 426 22.01 8.23 7.83
C ASN A 426 23.29 7.80 8.58
N ASN A 427 24.12 6.96 7.94
CA ASN A 427 25.36 6.40 8.50
C ASN A 427 25.15 5.61 9.80
N LYS A 428 24.01 4.96 9.94
CA LYS A 428 23.65 4.07 11.05
C LYS A 428 22.99 2.83 10.51
N LEU A 429 23.14 1.73 11.23
CA LEU A 429 22.48 0.47 10.94
C LEU A 429 21.23 0.40 11.82
N TYR A 430 20.06 0.33 11.20
CA TYR A 430 18.77 0.20 11.86
C TYR A 430 18.29 -1.25 11.80
N VAL A 431 17.68 -1.71 12.88
CA VAL A 431 17.22 -3.08 13.03
C VAL A 431 15.79 -3.07 13.57
N GLY A 432 14.84 -3.49 12.75
CA GLY A 432 13.48 -3.76 13.18
C GLY A 432 13.45 -5.08 13.93
N ILE A 433 12.96 -5.07 15.16
CA ILE A 433 12.87 -6.25 16.02
C ILE A 433 11.43 -6.75 16.08
N GLN A 434 11.28 -8.05 15.91
CA GLN A 434 10.03 -8.76 16.14
C GLN A 434 9.90 -9.22 17.59
N GLY A 435 8.69 -9.08 18.12
CA GLY A 435 8.26 -9.66 19.40
C GLY A 435 6.75 -9.50 19.59
N LEU A 436 6.09 -10.50 20.18
CA LEU A 436 4.69 -10.38 20.60
C LEU A 436 4.53 -9.43 21.80
N GLY A 437 5.64 -9.15 22.49
CA GLY A 437 5.78 -8.11 23.50
C GLY A 437 5.90 -6.69 22.94
N GLY A 438 5.77 -6.51 21.62
CA GLY A 438 5.82 -5.20 20.96
C GLY A 438 6.95 -5.07 19.94
N THR A 439 6.65 -4.47 18.79
CA THR A 439 7.68 -4.16 17.79
C THR A 439 8.56 -2.98 18.21
N ARG A 440 9.85 -3.06 17.87
CA ARG A 440 10.86 -2.06 18.21
C ARG A 440 11.74 -1.80 17.01
N VAL A 441 12.39 -0.64 16.97
CA VAL A 441 13.51 -0.39 16.06
C VAL A 441 14.70 0.04 16.88
N LEU A 442 15.82 -0.66 16.72
CA LEU A 442 17.11 -0.28 17.28
C LEU A 442 17.97 0.34 16.19
N TYR A 443 19.00 1.07 16.59
CA TYR A 443 20.06 1.49 15.70
C TYR A 443 21.43 1.44 16.37
N THR A 444 22.46 1.39 15.54
CA THR A 444 23.86 1.53 15.97
C THR A 444 24.62 2.46 15.02
N PRO A 445 25.41 3.41 15.54
CA PRO A 445 26.33 4.20 14.73
C PRO A 445 27.65 3.48 14.44
N SER A 446 27.98 2.41 15.16
CA SER A 446 29.28 1.72 15.09
C SER A 446 29.19 0.28 14.54
N GLY A 447 28.05 -0.39 14.73
CA GLY A 447 27.96 -1.84 14.54
C GLY A 447 28.87 -2.62 15.50
N GLY A 448 29.19 -2.02 16.65
CA GLY A 448 30.07 -2.59 17.67
C GLY A 448 29.37 -3.55 18.63
N SER A 449 30.18 -4.30 19.37
CA SER A 449 29.75 -5.25 20.40
C SER A 449 29.92 -4.73 21.83
N GLU A 450 30.40 -3.49 21.99
CA GLU A 450 30.64 -2.85 23.29
C GLU A 450 29.35 -2.22 23.85
N ASP A 451 29.19 -2.18 25.17
CA ASP A 451 28.11 -1.49 25.86
C ASP A 451 27.92 -0.07 25.30
N GLY A 452 26.65 0.30 25.06
CA GLY A 452 26.32 1.61 24.50
C GLY A 452 26.58 1.73 22.99
N SER A 453 26.85 0.64 22.29
CA SER A 453 26.88 0.62 20.82
C SER A 453 25.49 0.64 20.18
N TRP A 454 24.45 0.28 20.93
CA TRP A 454 23.09 0.09 20.43
C TRP A 454 22.08 0.93 21.19
N PHE A 455 21.10 1.47 20.46
CA PHE A 455 20.12 2.41 20.98
C PHE A 455 18.74 2.14 20.42
N TYR A 456 17.69 2.39 21.20
CA TYR A 456 16.33 2.39 20.68
C TYR A 456 16.07 3.64 19.83
N SER A 457 15.59 3.43 18.60
CA SER A 457 15.00 4.47 17.76
C SER A 457 13.54 4.69 18.15
N VAL A 458 12.80 3.59 18.38
CA VAL A 458 11.42 3.58 18.84
C VAL A 458 11.11 2.23 19.51
N GLY A 459 10.25 2.24 20.53
CA GLY A 459 10.00 1.08 21.40
C GLY A 459 11.05 0.93 22.50
N GLY A 460 10.86 -0.03 23.41
CA GLY A 460 11.77 -0.25 24.54
C GLY A 460 11.82 0.93 25.51
N ASP A 461 13.01 1.47 25.77
CA ASP A 461 13.23 2.59 26.71
C ASP A 461 12.98 3.98 26.10
N SER A 462 12.61 4.07 24.82
CA SER A 462 12.35 5.34 24.11
C SER A 462 10.88 5.81 24.23
N ALA A 463 10.67 7.13 24.10
CA ALA A 463 9.33 7.72 24.09
C ALA A 463 8.50 7.18 22.91
N MET A 464 7.27 6.74 23.18
CA MET A 464 6.43 6.04 22.19
C MET A 464 5.34 6.95 21.60
N PRO A 465 5.27 7.11 20.27
CA PRO A 465 4.04 7.55 19.62
C PRO A 465 2.98 6.45 19.69
N ASN A 466 1.72 6.82 19.97
CA ASN A 466 0.59 5.89 19.83
C ASN A 466 0.57 5.32 18.40
N GLY A 467 0.79 4.01 18.26
CA GLY A 467 0.66 3.28 16.98
C GLY A 467 1.94 2.67 16.42
N PHE A 468 3.12 2.85 17.04
CA PHE A 468 4.31 2.07 16.72
C PHE A 468 4.30 0.74 17.49
N ASP A 469 4.41 0.78 18.81
CA ASP A 469 4.28 -0.40 19.70
C ASP A 469 2.80 -0.83 19.90
N GLY A 470 1.88 0.11 19.73
CA GLY A 470 0.45 -0.18 19.48
C GLY A 470 -0.37 -0.57 20.72
N LYS A 471 -1.68 -0.73 20.49
CA LYS A 471 -2.66 -1.19 21.48
C LYS A 471 -2.41 -2.66 21.84
N LYS A 472 -2.85 -3.06 23.03
CA LYS A 472 -2.84 -4.44 23.48
C LYS A 472 -4.05 -5.18 22.89
N ASN A 473 -3.81 -6.34 22.28
CA ASN A 473 -4.83 -7.35 22.01
C ASN A 473 -5.02 -8.20 23.28
N VAL A 474 -6.25 -8.63 23.56
CA VAL A 474 -6.54 -9.59 24.63
C VAL A 474 -6.48 -10.98 24.02
N GLY A 475 -5.39 -11.72 24.27
CA GLY A 475 -5.23 -13.09 23.79
C GLY A 475 -5.88 -14.14 24.69
N MET A 476 -5.76 -15.41 24.29
CA MET A 476 -6.16 -16.57 25.08
C MET A 476 -5.38 -16.63 26.42
N LEU A 477 -6.02 -17.11 27.49
CA LEU A 477 -5.42 -17.28 28.83
C LEU A 477 -4.90 -16.00 29.52
N PHE A 478 -5.45 -14.82 29.20
CA PHE A 478 -5.04 -13.52 29.77
C PHE A 478 -3.64 -13.04 29.38
N LEU A 479 -3.02 -13.64 28.35
CA LEU A 479 -1.76 -13.14 27.80
C LEU A 479 -2.00 -11.83 27.05
N VAL A 480 -1.22 -10.82 27.41
CA VAL A 480 -1.21 -9.52 26.73
C VAL A 480 -0.32 -9.63 25.51
N MET A 481 -0.88 -9.44 24.32
CA MET A 481 -0.13 -9.40 23.06
C MET A 481 -0.21 -7.99 22.50
N TYR A 482 0.88 -7.46 21.96
CA TYR A 482 0.83 -6.19 21.25
C TYR A 482 0.26 -6.36 19.86
N ARG A 483 -0.45 -5.34 19.40
CA ARG A 483 -1.03 -5.32 18.07
C ARG A 483 0.05 -5.35 16.99
N ASN A 484 1.12 -4.57 17.11
CA ASN A 484 2.19 -4.52 16.12
C ASN A 484 3.38 -5.32 16.62
N ILE A 485 3.86 -6.24 15.80
CA ILE A 485 4.81 -7.27 16.25
C ILE A 485 6.11 -7.28 15.47
N ALA A 486 6.20 -6.61 14.32
CA ALA A 486 7.42 -6.46 13.54
C ALA A 486 7.37 -5.19 12.68
N ALA A 487 8.54 -4.75 12.20
CA ALA A 487 8.69 -3.62 11.30
C ALA A 487 9.56 -4.02 10.11
N ASN A 488 9.04 -3.85 8.90
CA ASN A 488 9.79 -3.94 7.64
C ASN A 488 10.36 -2.55 7.30
N LEU A 489 11.68 -2.43 7.36
CA LEU A 489 12.40 -1.17 7.14
C LEU A 489 12.80 -1.00 5.67
N PHE A 490 12.66 0.21 5.15
CA PHE A 490 13.08 0.56 3.79
C PHE A 490 13.46 2.04 3.67
N VAL A 491 14.54 2.34 2.95
CA VAL A 491 14.98 3.73 2.74
C VAL A 491 14.51 4.22 1.36
N HIS A 492 13.89 5.39 1.34
CA HIS A 492 13.45 6.04 0.10
C HIS A 492 13.53 7.57 0.24
N ASP A 493 14.12 8.24 -0.75
CA ASP A 493 14.20 9.71 -0.84
C ASP A 493 14.69 10.41 0.44
N GLY A 494 15.69 9.80 1.11
CA GLY A 494 16.29 10.35 2.33
C GLY A 494 15.45 10.18 3.60
N GLU A 495 14.39 9.37 3.54
CA GLU A 495 13.57 8.98 4.68
C GLU A 495 13.66 7.46 4.91
N LEU A 496 13.58 7.05 6.18
CA LEU A 496 13.44 5.66 6.56
C LEU A 496 11.96 5.37 6.82
N TYR A 497 11.40 4.41 6.09
CA TYR A 497 10.04 3.91 6.23
C TYR A 497 10.02 2.65 7.08
N ALA A 498 8.95 2.47 7.85
CA ALA A 498 8.66 1.26 8.62
C ALA A 498 7.23 0.80 8.34
N GLY A 499 7.10 -0.26 7.56
CA GLY A 499 5.83 -0.98 7.36
C GLY A 499 5.62 -1.98 8.47
N LEU A 500 4.61 -1.78 9.32
CA LEU A 500 4.42 -2.66 10.48
C LEU A 500 3.63 -3.92 10.12
N VAL A 501 3.91 -4.98 10.86
CA VAL A 501 3.15 -6.23 10.87
C VAL A 501 2.23 -6.21 12.07
N THR A 502 0.92 -6.18 11.83
CA THR A 502 -0.13 -6.31 12.82
C THR A 502 -0.45 -7.78 13.07
N ASN A 503 -0.42 -8.18 14.34
CA ASN A 503 -0.80 -9.50 14.81
C ASN A 503 -2.30 -9.74 14.64
N TYR A 504 -2.63 -10.76 13.86
CA TYR A 504 -3.96 -11.33 13.77
C TYR A 504 -3.87 -12.84 13.93
N SER A 505 -4.31 -13.33 15.08
CA SER A 505 -4.30 -14.75 15.40
C SER A 505 -5.63 -15.16 16.02
N PRO A 506 -6.61 -15.60 15.22
CA PRO A 506 -7.90 -16.11 15.72
C PRO A 506 -7.72 -17.22 16.74
N LYS A 507 -6.71 -18.06 16.53
CA LYS A 507 -6.39 -19.22 17.34
C LYS A 507 -5.77 -18.85 18.68
N LEU A 508 -5.16 -17.66 18.77
CA LEU A 508 -4.75 -17.04 20.04
C LEU A 508 -5.80 -16.07 20.59
N GLY A 509 -7.02 -16.05 20.06
CA GLY A 509 -8.14 -15.24 20.57
C GLY A 509 -8.24 -13.82 20.00
N VAL A 510 -7.42 -13.45 19.02
CA VAL A 510 -7.49 -12.14 18.34
C VAL A 510 -8.57 -12.18 17.26
N HIS A 511 -9.61 -11.37 17.40
CA HIS A 511 -10.77 -11.40 16.51
C HIS A 511 -10.70 -10.37 15.38
N ALA A 512 -11.32 -10.66 14.22
CA ALA A 512 -11.28 -9.78 13.05
C ALA A 512 -11.96 -8.42 13.24
N TYR A 513 -12.84 -8.28 14.23
CA TYR A 513 -13.46 -7.00 14.59
C TYR A 513 -12.50 -6.06 15.33
N GLU A 514 -11.39 -6.57 15.86
CA GLU A 514 -10.35 -5.80 16.57
C GLU A 514 -9.32 -5.20 15.60
N LEU A 515 -9.37 -5.59 14.33
CA LEU A 515 -8.48 -5.07 13.30
C LEU A 515 -8.81 -3.62 12.94
N GLU A 516 -7.75 -2.82 12.91
CA GLU A 516 -7.79 -1.41 12.50
C GLU A 516 -6.93 -1.15 11.24
N GLY A 517 -6.25 -2.17 10.70
CA GLY A 517 -5.34 -2.08 9.54
C GLY A 517 -3.88 -1.78 9.94
N ALA A 518 -2.91 -2.29 9.19
CA ALA A 518 -1.49 -2.12 9.49
C ALA A 518 -1.08 -0.66 9.32
N PRO A 519 -0.25 -0.12 10.23
CA PRO A 519 0.28 1.22 10.07
C PRO A 519 1.57 1.24 9.24
N LEU A 520 1.79 2.35 8.53
CA LEU A 520 3.03 2.69 7.84
C LEU A 520 3.58 3.98 8.46
N TRP A 521 4.84 3.98 8.85
CA TRP A 521 5.53 5.10 9.48
C TRP A 521 6.73 5.53 8.67
N LYS A 522 7.20 6.75 8.90
CA LYS A 522 8.47 7.24 8.36
C LYS A 522 9.21 8.17 9.32
N THR A 523 10.49 8.36 9.07
CA THR A 523 11.36 9.26 9.82
C THR A 523 12.46 9.85 8.92
N THR A 524 12.86 11.09 9.20
CA THR A 524 13.96 11.79 8.51
C THR A 524 15.27 11.78 9.31
N ASP A 525 15.19 11.63 10.62
CA ASP A 525 16.32 11.65 11.57
C ASP A 525 16.60 10.27 12.18
N GLY A 526 15.69 9.31 11.99
CA GLY A 526 15.78 7.98 12.56
C GLY A 526 15.38 7.90 14.03
N ILE A 527 14.73 8.93 14.59
CA ILE A 527 14.31 9.02 16.00
C ILE A 527 12.87 9.52 16.09
N THR A 528 12.52 10.55 15.33
CA THR A 528 11.20 11.15 15.28
C THR A 528 10.39 10.48 14.16
N TRP A 529 9.44 9.63 14.55
CA TRP A 529 8.59 8.90 13.62
C TRP A 529 7.23 9.58 13.45
N VAL A 530 6.78 9.70 12.20
CA VAL A 530 5.46 10.23 11.82
C VAL A 530 4.66 9.18 11.06
N PRO A 531 3.34 9.07 11.30
CA PRO A 531 2.51 8.11 10.61
C PRO A 531 2.24 8.58 9.17
N VAL A 532 2.44 7.69 8.21
CA VAL A 532 1.91 7.83 6.85
C VAL A 532 0.45 7.40 6.88
N THR A 533 0.16 6.16 7.29
CA THR A 533 -1.21 5.71 7.54
C THR A 533 -1.26 4.91 8.83
N SER A 534 -2.28 5.12 9.66
CA SER A 534 -2.50 4.35 10.89
C SER A 534 -3.44 3.14 10.72
N ASN A 535 -4.01 2.97 9.52
CA ASN A 535 -5.20 2.12 9.31
C ASN A 535 -5.23 1.36 7.98
N GLY A 536 -4.07 0.90 7.51
CA GLY A 536 -3.99 0.08 6.29
C GLY A 536 -4.59 0.78 5.08
N PHE A 537 -4.33 2.08 4.92
CA PHE A 537 -4.88 2.85 3.79
C PHE A 537 -6.43 2.84 3.74
N GLY A 538 -7.07 2.76 4.91
CA GLY A 538 -8.52 2.68 5.08
C GLY A 538 -9.11 1.27 5.03
N ASP A 539 -8.29 0.23 4.80
CA ASP A 539 -8.70 -1.16 4.81
C ASP A 539 -8.15 -1.88 6.04
N LYS A 540 -9.05 -2.17 6.98
CA LYS A 540 -8.69 -2.81 8.26
C LYS A 540 -8.13 -4.23 8.12
N HIS A 541 -8.34 -4.90 6.99
CA HIS A 541 -7.86 -6.27 6.77
C HIS A 541 -6.43 -6.31 6.24
N ILE A 542 -5.83 -5.17 5.89
CA ILE A 542 -4.40 -5.12 5.64
C ILE A 542 -3.70 -5.31 6.97
N VAL A 543 -3.01 -6.42 7.15
CA VAL A 543 -2.33 -6.78 8.42
C VAL A 543 -0.83 -6.62 8.34
N SER A 544 -0.24 -6.42 7.16
CA SER A 544 1.16 -6.02 7.07
C SER A 544 1.50 -5.28 5.79
N PHE A 545 2.59 -4.52 5.86
CA PHE A 545 3.32 -4.00 4.70
C PHE A 545 4.64 -4.75 4.60
N ASP A 546 4.70 -5.80 3.77
CA ASP A 546 5.77 -6.80 3.78
C ASP A 546 6.98 -6.46 2.92
N CYS A 547 6.77 -5.67 1.87
CA CYS A 547 7.82 -5.36 0.92
C CYS A 547 7.68 -3.95 0.34
N PHE A 548 8.82 -3.42 -0.09
CA PHE A 548 8.98 -2.09 -0.63
C PHE A 548 9.85 -2.16 -1.88
N ALA A 549 9.61 -1.26 -2.82
CA ALA A 549 10.52 -1.00 -3.92
C ALA A 549 10.40 0.45 -4.38
N GLN A 550 11.51 1.00 -4.83
CA GLN A 550 11.52 2.23 -5.61
C GLN A 550 11.44 1.87 -7.09
N PHE A 551 10.48 2.45 -7.81
CA PHE A 551 10.35 2.27 -9.25
C PHE A 551 9.86 3.58 -9.89
N ASN A 552 10.55 4.05 -10.94
CA ASN A 552 10.26 5.33 -11.60
C ASN A 552 10.12 6.51 -10.60
N SER A 553 11.03 6.57 -9.62
CA SER A 553 11.04 7.58 -8.54
C SER A 553 9.82 7.58 -7.60
N SER A 554 8.97 6.57 -7.68
CA SER A 554 7.86 6.36 -6.74
C SER A 554 8.19 5.22 -5.78
N LEU A 555 7.75 5.38 -4.52
CA LEU A 555 7.72 4.28 -3.56
C LEU A 555 6.50 3.38 -3.80
N TYR A 556 6.74 2.08 -3.90
CA TYR A 556 5.73 1.04 -3.94
C TYR A 556 5.77 0.22 -2.65
N VAL A 557 4.60 -0.14 -2.13
CA VAL A 557 4.46 -0.91 -0.89
C VAL A 557 3.46 -2.05 -1.09
N GLY A 558 3.94 -3.28 -0.94
CA GLY A 558 3.10 -4.48 -0.94
C GLY A 558 2.36 -4.62 0.38
N ALA A 559 1.06 -4.88 0.31
CA ALA A 559 0.17 -4.93 1.47
C ALA A 559 -0.56 -6.27 1.55
N THR A 560 -0.35 -6.98 2.65
CA THR A 560 -0.81 -8.34 2.87
C THR A 560 -2.06 -8.35 3.73
N LYS A 561 -2.98 -9.26 3.40
CA LYS A 561 -4.27 -9.44 4.07
C LYS A 561 -4.39 -10.75 4.85
N ALA A 562 -3.29 -11.48 5.01
CA ALA A 562 -3.24 -12.76 5.69
C ALA A 562 -2.25 -12.74 6.85
N SER A 563 -2.60 -13.42 7.95
CA SER A 563 -1.67 -13.68 9.06
C SER A 563 -0.90 -14.98 8.89
N GLY A 564 0.00 -15.32 9.82
CA GLY A 564 0.87 -16.50 9.75
C GLY A 564 0.25 -17.85 10.19
N ASP A 565 -1.03 -17.89 10.60
CA ASP A 565 -1.61 -19.03 11.35
C ASP A 565 -2.20 -20.18 10.53
N GLY A 566 -1.71 -20.40 9.30
CA GLY A 566 -2.23 -21.43 8.40
C GLY A 566 -3.59 -21.06 7.77
N PRO A 567 -4.31 -22.00 7.11
CA PRO A 567 -5.39 -21.72 6.15
C PRO A 567 -6.63 -21.02 6.71
N GLU A 568 -6.76 -20.95 8.04
CA GLU A 568 -7.72 -20.09 8.76
C GLU A 568 -7.27 -18.63 8.86
N MET A 569 -6.38 -18.17 7.96
CA MET A 569 -6.05 -16.75 7.73
C MET A 569 -7.34 -15.90 7.76
N LEU A 570 -7.22 -14.56 7.77
CA LEU A 570 -8.38 -13.65 7.61
C LEU A 570 -9.37 -14.08 6.52
N ASN A 571 -8.90 -14.92 5.57
CA ASN A 571 -9.55 -15.43 4.38
C ASN A 571 -10.51 -14.36 3.87
N PRO A 572 -10.00 -13.10 3.75
CA PRO A 572 -10.89 -12.02 3.42
C PRO A 572 -11.42 -12.32 2.02
N PRO A 573 -12.62 -11.88 1.67
CA PRO A 573 -13.22 -12.10 0.35
C PRO A 573 -12.44 -11.42 -0.80
N GLU A 574 -11.20 -10.99 -0.55
CA GLU A 574 -10.45 -9.96 -1.24
C GLU A 574 -8.94 -10.23 -1.06
N GLY A 575 -8.18 -10.26 -2.15
CA GLY A 575 -6.73 -10.54 -2.14
C GLY A 575 -5.85 -9.35 -1.70
N ALA A 576 -4.53 -9.53 -1.78
CA ALA A 576 -3.52 -8.54 -1.43
C ALA A 576 -3.65 -7.24 -2.24
N LYS A 577 -3.02 -6.17 -1.75
CA LYS A 577 -2.99 -4.86 -2.42
C LYS A 577 -1.56 -4.40 -2.64
N LEU A 578 -1.38 -3.55 -3.66
CA LEU A 578 -0.13 -2.85 -3.93
C LEU A 578 -0.44 -1.35 -3.99
N PHE A 579 0.27 -0.55 -3.21
CA PHE A 579 0.12 0.91 -3.20
C PHE A 579 1.34 1.57 -3.80
N ARG A 580 1.13 2.70 -4.47
CA ARG A 580 2.17 3.57 -4.99
C ARG A 580 2.01 4.98 -4.45
N MET A 581 3.11 5.58 -4.00
CA MET A 581 3.15 7.01 -3.69
C MET A 581 3.12 7.81 -4.99
N VAL A 582 2.14 8.71 -5.09
CA VAL A 582 1.97 9.61 -6.23
C VAL A 582 2.24 11.03 -5.81
N THR A 583 2.79 11.83 -6.72
CA THR A 583 2.95 13.26 -6.48
C THR A 583 1.57 13.89 -6.34
N ALA A 584 1.32 14.57 -5.22
CA ALA A 584 0.10 15.35 -5.07
C ALA A 584 0.01 16.37 -6.22
N PRO A 585 -1.15 16.51 -6.88
CA PRO A 585 -1.31 17.53 -7.90
C PRO A 585 -1.05 18.90 -7.28
N LYS A 586 -0.01 19.60 -7.75
CA LYS A 586 0.26 20.97 -7.30
C LYS A 586 -0.86 21.86 -7.81
N THR A 587 -1.60 22.48 -6.90
CA THR A 587 -2.56 23.51 -7.28
C THR A 587 -1.78 24.68 -7.88
N PRO A 588 -2.10 25.14 -9.11
CA PRO A 588 -1.38 26.25 -9.73
C PRO A 588 -1.43 27.50 -8.84
N LYS A 589 -0.31 28.20 -8.74
CA LYS A 589 -0.26 29.53 -8.10
C LYS A 589 -0.97 30.56 -8.99
N PRO A 590 -1.44 31.70 -8.43
CA PRO A 590 -1.90 32.82 -9.24
C PRO A 590 -0.86 33.21 -10.30
N LEU A 591 -1.32 33.65 -11.46
CA LEU A 591 -0.45 34.08 -12.56
C LEU A 591 0.24 35.42 -12.26
N PHE A 592 -0.33 36.20 -11.34
CA PHE A 592 0.08 37.56 -11.00
C PHE A 592 0.19 37.72 -9.48
N GLU A 593 1.19 38.48 -9.02
CA GLU A 593 1.39 38.72 -7.60
C GLU A 593 0.38 39.75 -7.07
N LYS A 594 -0.02 40.73 -7.90
CA LYS A 594 -0.87 41.85 -7.48
C LYS A 594 -2.09 42.07 -8.36
N ALA A 595 -3.13 42.62 -7.76
CA ALA A 595 -4.32 43.10 -8.47
C ALA A 595 -4.62 44.54 -8.04
N ALA A 596 -4.79 45.41 -9.04
CA ALA A 596 -5.21 46.78 -8.87
C ALA A 596 -6.73 46.90 -9.02
N SER A 597 -7.31 48.03 -8.63
CA SER A 597 -8.74 48.27 -8.72
C SER A 597 -9.07 49.73 -9.02
N TYR A 598 -10.22 49.97 -9.67
CA TYR A 598 -10.78 51.30 -9.89
C TYR A 598 -12.32 51.26 -9.87
N GLU A 599 -12.95 52.41 -9.60
CA GLU A 599 -14.41 52.52 -9.50
C GLU A 599 -15.02 53.18 -10.74
N LYS A 600 -16.20 52.71 -11.15
CA LYS A 600 -16.99 53.28 -12.25
C LYS A 600 -18.49 53.17 -11.99
N ILE A 601 -19.26 53.84 -12.85
CA ILE A 601 -20.72 53.71 -12.93
C ILE A 601 -21.05 53.01 -14.24
N ILE A 602 -21.73 51.87 -14.17
CA ILE A 602 -22.12 51.06 -15.33
C ILE A 602 -23.51 51.53 -15.83
N PRO A 603 -23.62 52.07 -17.05
CA PRO A 603 -24.90 52.39 -17.67
C PRO A 603 -25.62 51.11 -18.16
N PRO A 604 -26.95 51.16 -18.40
CA PRO A 604 -27.84 52.32 -18.28
C PRO A 604 -28.43 52.52 -16.88
N HIS A 605 -28.37 51.51 -16.00
CA HIS A 605 -28.99 51.53 -14.68
C HIS A 605 -28.25 52.40 -13.65
N GLY A 606 -26.99 52.76 -13.93
CA GLY A 606 -26.20 53.60 -13.04
C GLY A 606 -25.58 52.83 -11.88
N ASP A 607 -25.30 51.53 -12.07
CA ASP A 607 -24.74 50.66 -11.05
C ASP A 607 -23.31 51.12 -10.70
N ALA A 608 -23.08 51.48 -9.43
CA ALA A 608 -21.72 51.72 -8.94
C ALA A 608 -20.96 50.38 -8.90
N ALA A 609 -19.77 50.30 -9.48
CA ALA A 609 -19.02 49.06 -9.61
C ALA A 609 -17.53 49.23 -9.28
N ASP A 610 -16.97 48.19 -8.66
CA ASP A 610 -15.53 48.02 -8.50
C ASP A 610 -14.99 47.07 -9.57
N ILE A 611 -13.95 47.50 -10.28
CA ILE A 611 -13.29 46.71 -11.32
C ILE A 611 -11.87 46.37 -10.83
N TYR A 612 -11.57 45.08 -10.76
CA TYR A 612 -10.28 44.53 -10.34
C TYR A 612 -9.56 43.89 -11.53
N TYR A 613 -8.26 44.12 -11.66
CA TYR A 613 -7.47 43.62 -12.80
C TYR A 613 -6.01 43.32 -12.40
N PRO A 614 -5.30 42.43 -13.13
CA PRO A 614 -3.87 42.17 -12.92
C PRO A 614 -3.01 43.43 -13.05
N GLU A 615 -2.25 43.77 -12.01
CA GLU A 615 -1.40 44.97 -11.97
C GLU A 615 -0.03 44.76 -12.61
N ASP A 616 0.62 43.64 -12.29
CA ASP A 616 2.01 43.31 -12.66
C ASP A 616 2.16 42.59 -14.01
N ASP A 617 1.16 42.73 -14.87
CA ASP A 617 1.21 42.28 -16.26
C ASP A 617 1.99 43.27 -17.15
N ASN A 618 2.69 42.75 -18.17
CA ASN A 618 3.52 43.55 -19.06
C ASN A 618 2.72 44.29 -20.17
N GLY A 619 1.39 44.29 -20.09
CA GLY A 619 0.49 45.00 -21.00
C GLY A 619 0.26 44.31 -22.34
N THR A 620 0.67 43.05 -22.50
CA THR A 620 0.52 42.30 -23.77
C THR A 620 -0.68 41.35 -23.80
N ARG A 621 -1.38 41.19 -22.67
CA ARG A 621 -2.47 40.22 -22.51
C ARG A 621 -3.84 40.90 -22.50
N SER A 622 -4.80 40.26 -23.16
CA SER A 622 -6.21 40.52 -22.98
C SER A 622 -6.78 39.53 -21.97
N PHE A 623 -7.64 40.00 -21.07
CA PHE A 623 -8.20 39.22 -19.98
C PHE A 623 -9.71 39.04 -20.14
N PRO A 624 -10.24 37.82 -19.95
CA PRO A 624 -11.68 37.59 -19.90
C PRO A 624 -12.31 38.36 -18.74
N VAL A 625 -13.57 38.78 -18.95
CA VAL A 625 -14.35 39.50 -17.94
C VAL A 625 -15.06 38.51 -17.04
N ALA A 626 -14.89 38.64 -15.73
CA ALA A 626 -15.65 37.91 -14.73
C ALA A 626 -16.64 38.84 -14.02
N LEU A 627 -17.93 38.69 -14.30
CA LEU A 627 -18.98 39.47 -13.62
C LEU A 627 -19.38 38.75 -12.33
N LEU A 628 -19.23 39.42 -11.18
CA LEU A 628 -19.69 38.94 -9.89
C LEU A 628 -21.10 39.45 -9.61
N LEU A 629 -22.09 38.56 -9.72
CA LEU A 629 -23.47 38.84 -9.32
C LEU A 629 -23.59 38.71 -7.79
N GLN A 630 -23.85 39.84 -7.13
CA GLN A 630 -23.87 39.96 -5.67
C GLN A 630 -25.03 39.19 -5.03
N GLY A 631 -24.80 38.77 -3.78
CA GLY A 631 -25.84 38.19 -2.93
C GLY A 631 -26.89 39.23 -2.52
N ALA A 632 -28.07 38.75 -2.15
CA ALA A 632 -29.18 39.64 -1.78
C ALA A 632 -28.78 40.56 -0.64
N ARG A 633 -28.88 41.87 -0.89
CA ARG A 633 -28.62 42.97 0.06
C ARG A 633 -27.16 43.09 0.52
N ILE A 634 -26.20 42.51 -0.22
CA ILE A 634 -24.77 42.61 0.12
C ILE A 634 -24.10 43.62 -0.80
N ASP A 635 -23.41 44.58 -0.21
CA ASP A 635 -22.64 45.61 -0.91
C ASP A 635 -21.38 45.05 -1.59
N LYS A 636 -21.03 45.59 -2.77
CA LYS A 636 -19.81 45.27 -3.54
C LYS A 636 -18.53 45.31 -2.69
N ALA A 637 -18.47 46.19 -1.69
CA ALA A 637 -17.32 46.36 -0.81
C ALA A 637 -16.99 45.10 0.03
N TYR A 638 -17.92 44.15 0.17
CA TYR A 638 -17.69 42.90 0.89
C TYR A 638 -17.22 41.74 0.01
N TYR A 639 -16.87 42.02 -1.25
CA TYR A 639 -16.30 41.04 -2.19
C TYR A 639 -14.90 41.42 -2.65
N ALA A 640 -14.26 42.42 -2.02
CA ALA A 640 -13.05 43.03 -2.51
C ALA A 640 -11.88 42.04 -2.51
N GLU A 641 -11.69 41.30 -1.42
CA GLU A 641 -10.58 40.34 -1.33
C GLU A 641 -10.80 39.16 -2.27
N TYR A 642 -12.04 38.66 -2.37
CA TYR A 642 -12.37 37.61 -3.33
C TYR A 642 -12.08 38.05 -4.77
N ALA A 643 -12.54 39.23 -5.17
CA ALA A 643 -12.33 39.77 -6.51
C ALA A 643 -10.84 39.99 -6.82
N ARG A 644 -10.05 40.52 -5.87
CA ARG A 644 -8.59 40.63 -6.01
C ARG A 644 -7.94 39.26 -6.23
N GLN A 645 -8.35 38.23 -5.47
CA GLN A 645 -7.79 36.90 -5.62
C GLN A 645 -8.08 36.31 -7.00
N VAL A 646 -9.31 36.36 -7.51
CA VAL A 646 -9.59 35.84 -8.86
C VAL A 646 -8.96 36.70 -9.96
N ALA A 647 -8.83 38.02 -9.78
CA ALA A 647 -8.08 38.86 -10.71
C ALA A 647 -6.62 38.40 -10.87
N ARG A 648 -5.95 38.00 -9.78
CA ARG A 648 -4.56 37.46 -9.81
C ARG A 648 -4.42 36.16 -10.61
N TYR A 649 -5.50 35.46 -10.93
CA TYR A 649 -5.50 34.30 -11.83
C TYR A 649 -5.69 34.69 -13.31
N GLY A 650 -5.84 35.97 -13.63
CA GLY A 650 -5.91 36.47 -15.00
C GLY A 650 -7.31 36.83 -15.48
N PHE A 651 -8.13 37.42 -14.62
CA PHE A 651 -9.46 37.93 -14.98
C PHE A 651 -9.56 39.43 -14.71
N ILE A 652 -10.38 40.14 -15.49
CA ILE A 652 -10.91 41.44 -15.09
C ILE A 652 -12.23 41.18 -14.36
N VAL A 653 -12.27 41.40 -13.06
CA VAL A 653 -13.43 41.11 -12.22
C VAL A 653 -14.25 42.38 -12.00
N VAL A 654 -15.53 42.34 -12.39
CA VAL A 654 -16.47 43.45 -12.24
C VAL A 654 -17.47 43.12 -11.13
N VAL A 655 -17.53 43.97 -10.10
CA VAL A 655 -18.40 43.81 -8.93
C VAL A 655 -19.35 45.00 -8.83
N PRO A 656 -20.54 44.95 -9.47
CA PRO A 656 -21.52 46.02 -9.40
C PRO A 656 -22.32 46.00 -8.09
N ASN A 657 -22.93 47.13 -7.77
CA ASN A 657 -24.04 47.29 -6.85
C ASN A 657 -25.30 47.59 -7.66
N HIS A 658 -26.12 46.57 -7.90
CA HIS A 658 -27.36 46.71 -8.64
C HIS A 658 -28.55 46.91 -7.71
N ILE A 659 -29.14 48.10 -7.78
CA ILE A 659 -30.31 48.47 -6.99
C ILE A 659 -31.55 48.10 -7.78
N ASN A 660 -32.38 47.23 -7.21
CA ASN A 660 -33.61 46.77 -7.83
C ASN A 660 -34.74 46.63 -6.81
N LEU A 661 -35.98 46.71 -7.27
CA LEU A 661 -37.17 46.51 -6.44
C LEU A 661 -37.55 45.03 -6.40
N PHE A 662 -37.32 44.37 -5.26
CA PHE A 662 -37.77 43.00 -5.05
C PHE A 662 -39.16 42.97 -4.42
N SER A 663 -40.13 42.43 -5.14
CA SER A 663 -41.54 42.38 -4.75
C SER A 663 -42.16 40.98 -4.88
N VAL A 664 -42.60 40.39 -3.78
CA VAL A 664 -43.36 39.13 -3.72
C VAL A 664 -44.65 39.35 -2.93
N PRO A 665 -45.67 38.48 -3.02
CA PRO A 665 -46.89 38.65 -2.23
C PRO A 665 -46.58 38.81 -0.74
N GLY A 666 -46.86 40.00 -0.18
CA GLY A 666 -46.61 40.33 1.23
C GLY A 666 -45.24 40.96 1.55
N PHE A 667 -44.36 41.19 0.57
CA PHE A 667 -43.06 41.85 0.78
C PHE A 667 -42.63 42.65 -0.46
N SER A 668 -42.28 43.93 -0.30
CA SER A 668 -41.74 44.76 -1.38
C SER A 668 -40.69 45.70 -0.82
N GLU A 669 -39.43 45.53 -1.23
CA GLU A 669 -38.30 46.33 -0.73
C GLU A 669 -37.32 46.60 -1.87
N GLU A 670 -36.86 47.84 -1.97
CA GLU A 670 -35.74 48.23 -2.84
C GLU A 670 -34.43 47.86 -2.14
N GLY A 671 -33.50 47.27 -2.88
CA GLY A 671 -32.21 46.89 -2.32
C GLY A 671 -31.27 46.31 -3.37
N LEU A 672 -30.15 45.77 -2.89
CA LEU A 672 -29.14 45.18 -3.77
C LEU A 672 -29.56 43.78 -4.21
N PHE A 673 -30.03 43.65 -5.45
CA PHE A 673 -30.54 42.40 -6.00
C PHE A 673 -30.07 42.25 -7.44
N SER A 674 -29.25 41.25 -7.71
CA SER A 674 -28.71 40.98 -9.05
C SER A 674 -29.79 40.65 -10.08
N GLU A 675 -29.61 41.12 -11.31
CA GLU A 675 -30.51 40.88 -12.46
C GLU A 675 -29.72 40.36 -13.66
N GLN A 676 -30.34 39.51 -14.48
CA GLN A 676 -29.69 38.89 -15.64
C GLN A 676 -29.24 39.92 -16.70
N GLN A 677 -29.91 41.06 -16.79
CA GLN A 677 -29.56 42.14 -17.72
C GLN A 677 -28.13 42.69 -17.47
N GLN A 678 -27.62 42.58 -16.25
CA GLN A 678 -26.26 43.00 -15.89
C GLN A 678 -25.17 42.30 -16.72
N VAL A 679 -25.44 41.10 -17.25
CA VAL A 679 -24.50 40.39 -18.14
C VAL A 679 -24.25 41.20 -19.42
N TYR A 680 -25.30 41.75 -20.02
CA TYR A 680 -25.17 42.59 -21.23
C TYR A 680 -24.63 43.97 -20.91
N ASP A 681 -25.07 44.57 -19.81
CA ASP A 681 -24.65 45.91 -19.40
C ASP A 681 -23.14 45.90 -19.11
N THR A 682 -22.64 44.87 -18.42
CA THR A 682 -21.21 44.67 -18.15
C THR A 682 -20.43 44.40 -19.42
N LEU A 683 -20.90 43.52 -20.31
CA LEU A 683 -20.21 43.21 -21.57
C LEU A 683 -20.06 44.47 -22.44
N SER A 684 -21.14 45.25 -22.57
CA SER A 684 -21.14 46.49 -23.34
C SER A 684 -20.23 47.54 -22.73
N PHE A 685 -20.27 47.68 -21.40
CA PHE A 685 -19.42 48.61 -20.66
C PHE A 685 -17.93 48.27 -20.78
N MET A 686 -17.56 47.00 -20.57
CA MET A 686 -16.16 46.58 -20.64
C MET A 686 -15.60 46.63 -22.07
N THR A 687 -16.44 46.43 -23.09
CA THR A 687 -16.06 46.68 -24.49
C THR A 687 -15.72 48.15 -24.71
N ALA A 688 -16.53 49.08 -24.16
CA ALA A 688 -16.25 50.51 -24.26
C ALA A 688 -14.99 50.92 -23.45
N GLU A 689 -14.75 50.31 -22.29
CA GLU A 689 -13.53 50.56 -21.51
C GLU A 689 -12.26 50.05 -22.20
N ASN A 690 -12.37 48.98 -23.00
CA ASN A 690 -11.25 48.50 -23.81
C ASN A 690 -10.78 49.53 -24.83
N ASP A 691 -11.69 50.30 -25.41
CA ASP A 691 -11.39 51.33 -26.43
C ASP A 691 -11.10 52.71 -25.81
N ASN A 692 -11.33 52.87 -24.50
CA ASN A 692 -11.14 54.12 -23.80
C ASN A 692 -9.68 54.31 -23.38
N SER A 693 -8.94 55.16 -24.09
CA SER A 693 -7.52 55.49 -23.80
C SER A 693 -7.21 55.98 -22.37
N THR A 694 -8.22 56.39 -21.59
CA THR A 694 -8.06 56.80 -20.18
C THR A 694 -8.37 55.67 -19.20
N SER A 695 -8.88 54.54 -19.67
CA SER A 695 -9.20 53.39 -18.84
C SER A 695 -7.91 52.64 -18.43
N PRO A 696 -7.78 52.22 -17.15
CA PRO A 696 -6.66 51.38 -16.71
C PRO A 696 -6.56 50.03 -17.43
N VAL A 697 -7.64 49.60 -18.10
CA VAL A 697 -7.72 48.33 -18.85
C VAL A 697 -7.86 48.54 -20.36
N CYS A 698 -7.55 49.74 -20.88
CA CYS A 698 -7.55 50.03 -22.32
C CYS A 698 -6.70 49.00 -23.08
N GLY A 699 -7.28 48.36 -24.10
CA GLY A 699 -6.63 47.33 -24.92
C GLY A 699 -6.36 45.99 -24.22
N ARG A 700 -6.86 45.80 -23.00
CA ARG A 700 -6.58 44.62 -22.14
C ARG A 700 -7.81 43.78 -21.85
N VAL A 701 -8.96 44.08 -22.43
CA VAL A 701 -10.20 43.31 -22.24
C VAL A 701 -10.37 42.32 -23.39
N ASP A 702 -10.60 41.04 -23.07
CA ASP A 702 -11.15 40.09 -24.03
C ASP A 702 -12.67 40.29 -24.11
N THR A 703 -13.12 40.93 -25.18
CA THR A 703 -14.52 41.29 -25.40
C THR A 703 -15.37 40.12 -25.89
N GLU A 704 -14.76 38.95 -26.16
CA GLU A 704 -15.47 37.75 -26.63
C GLU A 704 -15.76 36.76 -25.49
N THR A 705 -15.25 37.02 -24.29
CA THR A 705 -15.37 36.11 -23.15
C THR A 705 -15.87 36.82 -21.90
N ILE A 706 -17.07 36.42 -21.45
CA ILE A 706 -17.58 36.73 -20.12
C ILE A 706 -17.88 35.43 -19.36
N VAL A 707 -17.48 35.41 -18.09
CA VAL A 707 -17.78 34.34 -17.14
C VAL A 707 -18.52 34.90 -15.94
N LEU A 708 -19.32 34.07 -15.27
CA LEU A 708 -20.11 34.51 -14.12
C LEU A 708 -19.54 33.98 -12.82
N LEU A 709 -19.31 34.90 -11.90
CA LEU A 709 -19.16 34.63 -10.49
C LEU A 709 -20.50 34.98 -9.81
N GLY A 710 -20.85 34.30 -8.74
CA GLY A 710 -22.11 34.60 -8.08
C GLY A 710 -22.16 34.13 -6.64
N HIS A 711 -22.81 34.93 -5.80
CA HIS A 711 -23.08 34.60 -4.40
C HIS A 711 -24.57 34.47 -4.15
N SER A 712 -25.02 33.36 -3.56
CA SER A 712 -26.39 33.22 -3.03
C SER A 712 -27.47 33.61 -4.05
N PHE A 713 -28.20 34.72 -3.84
CA PHE A 713 -29.15 35.26 -4.82
C PHE A 713 -28.53 35.55 -6.20
N GLY A 714 -27.34 36.14 -6.24
CA GLY A 714 -26.61 36.38 -7.49
C GLY A 714 -26.12 35.09 -8.15
N ALA A 715 -25.82 34.05 -7.37
CA ALA A 715 -25.54 32.72 -7.92
C ALA A 715 -26.79 32.10 -8.57
N ALA A 716 -27.97 32.28 -7.98
CA ALA A 716 -29.23 31.85 -8.60
C ALA A 716 -29.54 32.65 -9.89
N CYS A 717 -29.25 33.95 -9.90
CA CYS A 717 -29.33 34.79 -11.09
C CYS A 717 -28.41 34.29 -12.22
N ALA A 718 -27.14 33.97 -11.88
CA ALA A 718 -26.19 33.38 -12.81
C ALA A 718 -26.69 32.05 -13.40
N LEU A 719 -27.25 31.15 -12.58
CA LEU A 719 -27.84 29.90 -13.06
C LEU A 719 -28.99 30.13 -14.03
N GLY A 720 -29.85 31.14 -13.79
CA GLY A 720 -30.89 31.50 -14.75
C GLY A 720 -30.30 31.95 -16.07
N ALA A 721 -29.28 32.82 -16.02
CA ALA A 721 -28.64 33.36 -17.22
C ALA A 721 -27.98 32.24 -18.03
N MET A 722 -27.27 31.33 -17.37
CA MET A 722 -26.68 30.15 -17.99
C MET A 722 -27.72 29.23 -18.63
N GLN A 723 -28.84 28.97 -17.96
CA GLN A 723 -29.90 28.10 -18.46
C GLN A 723 -30.76 28.77 -19.55
N ASN A 724 -30.47 30.03 -19.89
CA ASN A 724 -31.23 30.81 -20.85
C ASN A 724 -32.72 30.93 -20.44
N THR A 725 -32.99 31.03 -19.13
CA THR A 725 -34.34 31.22 -18.58
C THR A 725 -34.50 32.65 -18.10
N CYS A 726 -35.71 33.19 -18.18
CA CYS A 726 -36.07 34.52 -17.67
C CYS A 726 -37.23 34.34 -16.71
N GLU A 727 -36.90 34.23 -15.43
CA GLU A 727 -37.89 34.07 -14.36
C GLU A 727 -37.71 35.18 -13.32
N TYR A 728 -38.84 35.76 -12.92
CA TYR A 728 -38.87 36.65 -11.76
C TYR A 728 -38.43 35.86 -10.51
N PRO A 729 -37.50 36.37 -9.69
CA PRO A 729 -37.06 37.76 -9.54
C PRO A 729 -35.79 38.16 -10.30
N PHE A 730 -35.15 37.24 -11.04
CA PHE A 730 -33.86 37.50 -11.70
C PHE A 730 -34.01 38.16 -13.07
N CYS A 731 -35.24 38.13 -13.58
CA CYS A 731 -35.65 38.77 -14.82
C CYS A 731 -36.97 39.51 -14.57
N PRO A 732 -37.17 40.73 -15.08
CA PRO A 732 -38.42 41.47 -14.89
C PRO A 732 -39.63 40.67 -15.40
N LYS A 733 -40.79 40.84 -14.76
CA LYS A 733 -42.01 40.09 -15.14
C LYS A 733 -42.40 40.39 -16.59
N GLY A 734 -42.49 39.35 -17.41
CA GLY A 734 -42.85 39.47 -18.83
C GLY A 734 -41.70 39.93 -19.74
N ALA A 735 -40.49 40.12 -19.20
CA ALA A 735 -39.30 40.32 -20.00
C ALA A 735 -38.87 39.01 -20.67
N THR A 736 -37.88 39.12 -21.55
CA THR A 736 -37.18 37.98 -22.17
C THR A 736 -35.69 38.17 -21.97
N PHE A 737 -35.00 37.10 -21.60
CA PHE A 737 -33.55 37.05 -21.56
C PHE A 737 -33.07 36.04 -22.60
N THR A 738 -32.05 36.41 -23.36
CA THR A 738 -31.30 35.48 -24.21
C THR A 738 -29.84 35.64 -23.85
N ARG A 739 -29.18 34.57 -23.41
CA ARG A 739 -27.77 34.61 -22.99
C ARG A 739 -26.87 35.00 -24.18
N PRO A 740 -25.90 35.92 -23.99
CA PRO A 740 -24.97 36.29 -25.05
C PRO A 740 -24.04 35.13 -25.41
N PRO A 741 -23.60 34.99 -26.68
CA PRO A 741 -22.64 33.95 -27.07
C PRO A 741 -21.29 34.10 -26.37
N GLN A 742 -20.96 35.28 -25.83
CA GLN A 742 -19.76 35.55 -25.05
C GLN A 742 -19.80 34.89 -23.66
N LEU A 743 -20.97 34.52 -23.14
CA LEU A 743 -21.07 33.83 -21.85
C LEU A 743 -20.53 32.40 -21.96
N LYS A 744 -19.40 32.11 -21.31
CA LYS A 744 -18.70 30.82 -21.48
C LYS A 744 -18.78 29.86 -20.29
N ALA A 745 -18.87 30.34 -19.05
CA ALA A 745 -18.80 29.49 -17.85
C ALA A 745 -19.30 30.23 -16.60
N ALA A 746 -19.51 29.48 -15.50
CA ALA A 746 -19.73 30.08 -14.19
C ALA A 746 -19.13 29.29 -13.02
N ALA A 747 -18.74 30.02 -11.97
CA ALA A 747 -18.33 29.49 -10.68
C ALA A 747 -19.12 30.17 -9.55
N LEU A 748 -19.91 29.38 -8.83
CA LEU A 748 -20.98 29.89 -7.98
C LEU A 748 -20.80 29.45 -6.52
N CYS A 749 -21.08 30.34 -5.59
CA CYS A 749 -20.95 30.09 -4.15
C CYS A 749 -22.26 30.37 -3.41
N GLY A 750 -22.52 29.56 -2.38
CA GLY A 750 -23.71 29.67 -1.54
C GLY A 750 -25.00 29.28 -2.25
N ILE A 751 -24.95 28.33 -3.19
CA ILE A 751 -26.11 27.95 -4.03
C ILE A 751 -26.45 26.45 -3.97
N ASN A 752 -27.74 26.15 -4.18
CA ASN A 752 -28.28 24.85 -4.58
C ASN A 752 -29.51 25.09 -5.46
N THR A 753 -30.06 24.04 -6.10
CA THR A 753 -31.18 24.19 -7.05
C THR A 753 -32.55 23.91 -6.45
N ARG A 754 -32.68 24.08 -5.12
CA ARG A 754 -33.97 24.06 -4.46
C ARG A 754 -34.59 25.47 -4.54
N PRO A 755 -35.82 25.62 -5.07
CA PRO A 755 -36.43 26.93 -5.26
C PRO A 755 -36.67 27.65 -3.92
N TYR A 756 -36.42 28.97 -3.91
CA TYR A 756 -36.71 29.86 -2.80
C TYR A 756 -38.17 30.33 -2.84
N GLY A 757 -38.79 30.52 -1.66
CA GLY A 757 -40.07 31.21 -1.53
C GLY A 757 -41.30 30.33 -1.24
N ASN A 758 -41.24 29.01 -1.43
CA ASN A 758 -42.29 28.10 -0.96
C ASN A 758 -41.73 27.08 0.04
N PRO A 759 -42.01 27.20 1.35
CA PRO A 759 -41.49 26.28 2.36
C PRO A 759 -41.96 24.82 2.17
N PHE A 760 -43.02 24.61 1.38
CA PHE A 760 -43.56 23.30 1.03
C PHE A 760 -42.95 22.72 -0.26
N ASP A 761 -42.31 23.52 -1.10
CA ASP A 761 -41.56 23.01 -2.27
C ASP A 761 -40.14 22.61 -1.83
N LYS A 762 -39.93 21.30 -1.74
CA LYS A 762 -38.61 20.72 -1.41
C LYS A 762 -37.93 20.08 -2.61
N LYS A 763 -38.46 20.28 -3.83
CA LYS A 763 -37.95 19.63 -5.03
C LYS A 763 -36.65 20.28 -5.47
N ILE A 764 -35.60 19.48 -5.59
CA ILE A 764 -34.32 19.89 -6.19
C ILE A 764 -34.49 19.79 -7.71
N ARG A 765 -34.22 20.89 -8.42
CA ARG A 765 -34.43 20.99 -9.87
C ARG A 765 -33.15 20.66 -10.64
N PRO A 766 -33.24 20.06 -11.84
CA PRO A 766 -32.08 19.89 -12.71
C PRO A 766 -31.55 21.24 -13.18
N THR A 767 -30.27 21.26 -13.57
CA THR A 767 -29.62 22.44 -14.18
C THR A 767 -29.34 22.14 -15.63
N HIS A 768 -30.08 22.78 -16.52
CA HIS A 768 -29.94 22.64 -17.97
C HIS A 768 -28.84 23.56 -18.50
N ASN A 769 -27.57 23.24 -18.22
CA ASN A 769 -26.43 24.09 -18.56
C ASN A 769 -26.02 24.05 -20.05
N GLN A 770 -26.52 23.09 -20.83
CA GLN A 770 -26.31 22.99 -22.29
C GLN A 770 -24.81 22.99 -22.67
N GLY A 771 -24.02 22.14 -22.02
CA GLY A 771 -22.58 22.00 -22.20
C GLY A 771 -21.72 23.10 -21.55
N MET A 772 -22.33 24.12 -20.94
CA MET A 772 -21.59 25.23 -20.34
C MET A 772 -20.93 24.80 -19.02
N PRO A 773 -19.61 24.99 -18.84
CA PRO A 773 -18.91 24.70 -17.59
C PRO A 773 -19.56 25.36 -16.37
N LEU A 774 -19.82 24.56 -15.33
CA LEU A 774 -20.43 25.01 -14.08
C LEU A 774 -19.72 24.46 -12.83
N ALA A 775 -19.21 25.35 -11.98
CA ALA A 775 -18.71 25.01 -10.66
C ALA A 775 -19.62 25.50 -9.54
N ILE A 776 -19.77 24.67 -8.49
CA ILE A 776 -20.39 25.04 -7.22
C ILE A 776 -19.35 24.92 -6.11
N ILE A 777 -19.02 26.04 -5.46
CA ILE A 777 -18.03 26.17 -4.40
C ILE A 777 -18.73 26.68 -3.13
N ASN A 778 -19.14 25.79 -2.24
CA ASN A 778 -19.89 26.17 -1.03
C ASN A 778 -19.07 25.93 0.25
N GLY A 779 -19.34 26.72 1.27
CA GLY A 779 -18.96 26.38 2.63
C GLY A 779 -19.69 25.11 3.09
N LYS A 780 -18.98 24.18 3.73
CA LYS A 780 -19.57 22.93 4.22
C LYS A 780 -20.59 23.14 5.34
N ASN A 781 -20.45 24.24 6.10
CA ASN A 781 -21.31 24.61 7.22
C ASN A 781 -22.47 25.54 6.82
N ASP A 782 -22.66 25.79 5.52
CA ASP A 782 -23.71 26.67 5.01
C ASP A 782 -25.12 26.18 5.40
N GLU A 783 -25.88 27.04 6.10
CA GLU A 783 -27.26 26.76 6.51
C GLU A 783 -28.30 26.96 5.40
N ASN A 784 -28.02 27.83 4.44
CA ASN A 784 -28.87 28.16 3.31
C ASN A 784 -28.64 27.12 2.20
N ALA A 785 -27.39 27.00 1.74
CA ALA A 785 -26.99 26.06 0.72
C ALA A 785 -26.37 24.78 1.31
N LYS A 786 -27.20 24.04 2.06
CA LYS A 786 -26.79 22.84 2.80
C LYS A 786 -26.08 21.82 1.91
N TRP A 787 -24.92 21.33 2.36
CA TRP A 787 -24.01 20.51 1.55
C TRP A 787 -24.68 19.28 0.91
N TRP A 788 -25.60 18.61 1.62
CA TRP A 788 -26.28 17.42 1.07
C TRP A 788 -27.33 17.76 0.01
N VAL A 789 -27.90 18.97 0.04
CA VAL A 789 -28.81 19.47 -1.00
C VAL A 789 -28.00 19.89 -2.22
N THR A 790 -26.87 20.58 -1.99
CA THR A 790 -25.93 20.97 -3.05
C THR A 790 -25.37 19.75 -3.78
N ARG A 791 -25.01 18.68 -3.07
CA ARG A 791 -24.53 17.44 -3.69
C ARG A 791 -25.56 16.83 -4.66
N LYS A 792 -26.83 16.80 -4.27
CA LYS A 792 -27.93 16.37 -5.15
C LYS A 792 -28.16 17.33 -6.32
N SER A 793 -27.97 18.63 -6.10
CA SER A 793 -28.09 19.64 -7.16
C SER A 793 -27.00 19.41 -8.22
N TYR A 794 -25.76 19.14 -7.79
CA TYR A 794 -24.63 18.83 -8.66
C TYR A 794 -24.82 17.55 -9.49
N GLU A 795 -25.39 16.51 -8.88
CA GLU A 795 -25.75 15.27 -9.57
C GLU A 795 -26.77 15.51 -10.71
N LEU A 796 -27.59 16.55 -10.60
CA LEU A 796 -28.61 16.94 -11.58
C LEU A 796 -28.18 18.08 -12.54
N ILE A 797 -26.89 18.42 -12.60
CA ILE A 797 -26.34 19.24 -13.70
C ILE A 797 -26.16 18.33 -14.91
N ASP A 798 -26.79 18.68 -16.03
CA ASP A 798 -26.89 17.83 -17.22
C ASP A 798 -25.53 17.51 -17.83
N ASP A 799 -24.74 18.54 -18.14
CA ASP A 799 -23.56 18.38 -18.99
C ASP A 799 -22.25 18.70 -18.23
N PRO A 800 -21.18 17.91 -18.39
CA PRO A 800 -19.82 18.30 -18.00
C PRO A 800 -19.23 19.34 -18.98
N PRO A 801 -18.16 20.07 -18.59
CA PRO A 801 -17.42 19.97 -17.33
C PRO A 801 -18.17 20.61 -16.15
N LYS A 802 -18.13 19.96 -14.99
CA LYS A 802 -18.73 20.46 -13.75
C LYS A 802 -17.85 20.17 -12.54
N LEU A 803 -17.88 21.05 -11.55
CA LEU A 803 -17.07 20.94 -10.33
C LEU A 803 -17.94 21.17 -9.08
N LEU A 804 -17.68 20.40 -8.03
CA LEU A 804 -18.27 20.60 -6.70
C LEU A 804 -17.16 20.66 -5.65
N VAL A 805 -17.08 21.78 -4.93
CA VAL A 805 -16.13 22.00 -3.84
C VAL A 805 -16.90 22.30 -2.56
N PHE A 806 -16.56 21.60 -1.47
CA PHE A 806 -17.01 21.94 -0.12
C PHE A 806 -15.83 22.41 0.72
N ILE A 807 -15.85 23.69 1.09
CA ILE A 807 -14.82 24.30 1.94
C ILE A 807 -15.13 23.94 3.40
N LYS A 808 -14.33 23.03 3.96
CA LYS A 808 -14.50 22.56 5.34
C LYS A 808 -14.31 23.72 6.32
N GLY A 809 -15.28 23.94 7.20
CA GLY A 809 -15.24 24.99 8.22
C GLY A 809 -15.74 26.37 7.75
N ALA A 810 -15.98 26.58 6.46
CA ALA A 810 -16.64 27.79 5.95
C ALA A 810 -18.17 27.65 5.97
N ASN A 811 -18.87 28.77 6.13
CA ASN A 811 -20.34 28.86 6.09
C ASN A 811 -20.80 29.52 4.77
N HIS A 812 -21.99 30.11 4.71
CA HIS A 812 -22.53 30.74 3.48
C HIS A 812 -21.69 31.90 2.96
N PHE A 813 -21.07 32.66 3.85
CA PHE A 813 -20.29 33.84 3.51
C PHE A 813 -18.83 33.48 3.18
N ALA A 814 -18.61 32.28 2.62
CA ALA A 814 -17.28 31.73 2.34
C ALA A 814 -16.42 32.63 1.42
N MET A 815 -17.07 33.47 0.61
CA MET A 815 -16.42 34.39 -0.32
C MET A 815 -16.51 35.87 0.08
N CYS A 816 -17.17 36.20 1.19
CA CYS A 816 -17.31 37.60 1.62
C CYS A 816 -16.12 38.00 2.50
N ASP A 817 -15.76 39.28 2.51
CA ASP A 817 -14.61 39.79 3.29
C ASP A 817 -14.82 39.66 4.80
N ILE A 818 -16.08 39.60 5.25
CA ILE A 818 -16.47 39.38 6.64
C ILE A 818 -17.58 38.31 6.73
N ASN A 819 -17.60 37.59 7.84
CA ASN A 819 -18.76 36.77 8.19
C ASN A 819 -19.94 37.67 8.58
N ASN A 820 -21.16 37.31 8.18
CA ASN A 820 -22.39 38.07 8.45
C ASN A 820 -22.31 39.56 8.03
N PRO A 821 -22.07 39.87 6.75
CA PRO A 821 -22.08 41.26 6.28
C PRO A 821 -23.44 41.93 6.51
N PRO A 822 -23.51 43.26 6.64
CA PRO A 822 -24.77 44.00 6.77
C PRO A 822 -25.72 43.75 5.60
N GLY A 823 -27.02 43.59 5.88
CA GLY A 823 -28.08 43.43 4.88
C GLY A 823 -28.82 42.09 4.95
N PRO A 824 -28.18 40.94 4.68
CA PRO A 824 -28.81 39.63 4.75
C PRO A 824 -29.10 39.17 6.19
N THR A 825 -29.94 38.15 6.34
CA THR A 825 -30.15 37.49 7.65
C THR A 825 -28.85 36.79 8.09
N PRO A 826 -28.34 37.07 9.30
CA PRO A 826 -27.13 36.41 9.80
C PRO A 826 -27.29 34.89 9.93
N GLN A 827 -26.22 34.14 9.64
CA GLN A 827 -26.14 32.72 9.94
C GLN A 827 -25.85 32.49 11.42
N LYS A 828 -26.38 31.40 11.97
CA LYS A 828 -26.21 31.01 13.37
C LYS A 828 -24.96 30.16 13.58
N HIS A 829 -24.56 29.41 12.56
CA HIS A 829 -23.34 28.63 12.53
C HIS A 829 -22.17 29.53 12.13
N GLU A 830 -21.34 29.83 13.13
CA GLU A 830 -20.07 30.51 12.93
C GLU A 830 -19.10 29.64 12.11
N PRO A 831 -18.30 30.23 11.21
CA PRO A 831 -17.26 29.52 10.50
C PRO A 831 -16.14 29.13 11.48
N THR A 832 -15.60 27.92 11.33
CA THR A 832 -14.41 27.46 12.05
C THR A 832 -13.12 27.66 11.26
N LEU A 833 -13.25 27.98 9.96
CA LEU A 833 -12.13 28.33 9.08
C LEU A 833 -11.90 29.85 9.14
N ALA A 834 -10.64 30.28 9.18
CA ALA A 834 -10.29 31.69 9.11
C ALA A 834 -10.80 32.33 7.80
N GLN A 835 -11.41 33.51 7.89
CA GLN A 835 -12.10 34.16 6.76
C GLN A 835 -11.18 34.35 5.55
N ALA A 836 -9.95 34.83 5.75
CA ALA A 836 -8.97 35.00 4.66
C ALA A 836 -8.65 33.70 3.92
N VAL A 837 -8.55 32.57 4.64
CA VAL A 837 -8.31 31.25 4.05
C VAL A 837 -9.54 30.77 3.28
N SER A 838 -10.74 31.02 3.81
CA SER A 838 -11.99 30.71 3.12
C SER A 838 -12.11 31.46 1.79
N ILE A 839 -11.89 32.78 1.81
CA ILE A 839 -11.96 33.64 0.62
C ILE A 839 -10.96 33.19 -0.44
N GLU A 840 -9.70 33.00 -0.04
CA GLU A 840 -8.64 32.59 -0.96
C GLU A 840 -8.93 31.21 -1.56
N THR A 841 -9.40 30.26 -0.75
CA THR A 841 -9.79 28.93 -1.22
C THR A 841 -10.94 29.02 -2.22
N ALA A 842 -11.98 29.81 -1.92
CA ALA A 842 -13.12 29.99 -2.80
C ALA A 842 -12.71 30.63 -4.14
N ALA A 843 -11.90 31.69 -4.09
CA ALA A 843 -11.42 32.41 -5.27
C ALA A 843 -10.52 31.53 -6.14
N ARG A 844 -9.58 30.81 -5.54
CA ARG A 844 -8.68 29.88 -6.23
C ARG A 844 -9.46 28.80 -6.99
N TRP A 845 -10.39 28.11 -6.33
CA TRP A 845 -11.19 27.08 -6.99
C TRP A 845 -12.11 27.63 -8.07
N SER A 846 -12.62 28.85 -7.88
CA SER A 846 -13.43 29.52 -8.90
C SER A 846 -12.59 29.84 -10.13
N ALA A 847 -11.41 30.45 -9.95
CA ALA A 847 -10.57 30.91 -11.05
C ALA A 847 -9.78 29.80 -11.75
N LEU A 848 -9.50 28.67 -11.09
CA LEU A 848 -8.87 27.52 -11.73
C LEU A 848 -9.85 26.69 -12.57
N PHE A 849 -11.14 26.77 -12.25
CA PHE A 849 -12.18 26.08 -12.99
C PHE A 849 -12.60 26.86 -14.25
N LEU A 850 -12.73 28.19 -14.09
CA LEU A 850 -12.97 29.14 -15.18
C LEU A 850 -11.74 29.24 -16.07
#